data_AF-A0AAQ3MN55-F1
#
_entry.id   AF-A0AAQ3MN55-F1
#
_cell.length_a   1.000
_cell.length_b   1.000
_cell.length_c   1.000
_cell.angle_alpha   90.00
_cell.angle_beta   90.00
_cell.angle_gamma   90.00
#
_symmetry.space_group_name_H-M   'P 1'
#
loop_
_entity.id
_entity.type
_entity.pdbx_description
1 polymer ?
#
loop_
_entity_poly.entity_id
_entity_poly.type
_entity_poly.pdbx_seq_one_letter_code
_entity_poly.pdbx_strand_id
1 'polypeptide(L)'
;METVPSVLKREVIEKIIEGRDCLVVMATGSGKSLCYQVPPLVVKKTGIVVSPLISLMQDQVMALKQRGIRAEYLGSAQKDFTVHSKAERGQFDILFMTPEKACAVPTSFWSNLLKAGISLFAVDEAHCISEWGHDFRVEYKHLDKLREVLLDVPFVGLTATATEKVRFDIISSLKMDNPYVTIGSFDRTNLFYGVKLLNRGQSFIDELVREITKEVATGGSTIIYCTTIKDVEQVLKSFTEAGIEAGMYHGQMNGKAREESHRLFVRDELQVMVATIAFGMGIDKPNIRQVIHYGCPKSLESYYQESGRCGRDGIASVCWLYYTRSDFAKGDFYCGDVKSEKQRKAVMESLLAAERYCVLTTCRRKFLLEYFGEKISADRCGNCDNCKVSKKERDMSREAFLLMACIHSCNGRWGLNMPIDVLRGSRAKKILEVQFDKLPLHGLGKNYPANWWKSLGHQLISQGYLKETVSDVYRTISVSSRGEQFLASSRPDYQPPLVLTLTAEMLGEEDNGNTQDEFKALSTSELDGFSEAERKLHQMLLEERLELARSVGTAPYAICGDQTIRKIALTRPSTKARLANINGVNQHLVIKYGDHFLQVIQKLSLGLNLSLDGEERVPTASLQTNAVTKVSPLTNKSKKLTSAKFEAWKMWHEDGLSIHDIANLEVRSAPIKEQTVAEYLLEAAQEGLPFDWVRFSKMIGLTQEIMSEIQGAISKVGSTDKLKPIKNELPEDISYQHIKTYLSMRNCGISLETNQSGSNQTGKDDEHAHNASNLSDCTLETCPDRQCEEDTSVKGLAEQRDLEIDEVPSLPVNGSEEQKLSNAREGEFTRKRQRDSETKEVNSTRLKATVTSVIEWMKNLDEGVSGDFFMFLTTLSLSLSLSLSLSLYIYIYIYIYIYIYIYIYIYIDSQTHICALLCDYNCRKMCCLFVSGYVEQYFGTLQWIQ
;
A
#
# COMPACT_ATOMS: atom_id res chain seq x y z
N MET A 1 3.55 8.32 22.00
CA MET A 1 2.32 7.52 21.85
C MET A 1 1.31 8.40 21.12
N GLU A 2 0.64 7.96 20.05
CA GLU A 2 0.81 6.70 19.30
C GLU A 2 0.09 6.83 17.95
N THR A 3 0.61 6.19 16.90
CA THR A 3 -0.24 5.79 15.78
C THR A 3 -1.01 4.55 16.21
N VAL A 4 -2.33 4.63 16.27
CA VAL A 4 -3.20 3.50 16.63
C VAL A 4 -2.82 2.27 15.78
N PRO A 5 -2.39 1.14 16.37
CA PRO A 5 -2.15 -0.08 15.63
C PRO A 5 -3.46 -0.51 14.95
N SER A 6 -3.40 -0.95 13.69
CA SER A 6 -4.56 -1.61 13.07
C SER A 6 -4.95 -2.84 13.90
N VAL A 7 -6.25 -3.17 13.92
CA VAL A 7 -6.83 -4.25 14.75
C VAL A 7 -5.97 -5.53 14.70
N LEU A 8 -5.61 -5.99 13.49
CA LEU A 8 -4.74 -7.14 13.25
C LEU A 8 -3.37 -7.07 13.98
N LYS A 9 -2.73 -5.89 14.04
CA LYS A 9 -1.44 -5.72 14.74
C LYS A 9 -1.61 -5.75 16.24
N ARG A 10 -2.73 -5.22 16.76
CA ARG A 10 -3.06 -5.27 18.18
C ARG A 10 -3.25 -6.72 18.64
N GLU A 11 -4.07 -7.50 17.93
CA GLU A 11 -4.28 -8.92 18.21
C GLU A 11 -2.98 -9.72 18.25
N VAL A 12 -2.10 -9.54 17.25
CA VAL A 12 -0.78 -10.20 17.20
C VAL A 12 0.06 -9.84 18.42
N ILE A 13 0.14 -8.56 18.78
CA ILE A 13 0.91 -8.10 19.95
C ILE A 13 0.33 -8.70 21.23
N GLU A 14 -1.00 -8.74 21.38
CA GLU A 14 -1.68 -9.37 22.52
C GLU A 14 -1.36 -10.88 22.59
N LYS A 15 -1.42 -11.63 21.48
CA LYS A 15 -1.08 -13.07 21.45
C LYS A 15 0.39 -13.37 21.74
N ILE A 16 1.31 -12.50 21.33
CA ILE A 16 2.73 -12.62 21.70
C ILE A 16 2.93 -12.34 23.20
N ILE A 17 2.23 -11.37 23.78
CA ILE A 17 2.28 -11.06 25.22
C ILE A 17 1.64 -12.18 26.07
N GLU A 18 0.60 -12.85 25.55
CA GLU A 18 0.02 -14.08 26.12
C GLU A 18 0.98 -15.29 26.08
N GLY A 19 2.14 -15.19 25.41
CA GLY A 19 3.11 -16.26 25.30
C GLY A 19 2.82 -17.27 24.18
N ARG A 20 1.92 -16.95 23.24
CA ARG A 20 1.56 -17.85 22.12
C ARG A 20 2.48 -17.66 20.93
N ASP A 21 2.92 -18.76 20.32
CA ASP A 21 3.61 -18.74 19.02
C ASP A 21 2.72 -18.06 17.95
N CYS A 22 3.34 -17.36 17.01
CA CYS A 22 2.62 -16.58 16.00
C CYS A 22 3.27 -16.72 14.61
N LEU A 23 2.46 -16.83 13.56
CA LEU A 23 2.88 -16.67 12.17
C LEU A 23 2.18 -15.45 11.57
N VAL A 24 2.96 -14.43 11.22
CA VAL A 24 2.48 -13.11 10.77
C VAL A 24 2.85 -12.93 9.30
N VAL A 25 1.86 -13.09 8.41
CA VAL A 25 2.02 -12.85 6.96
C VAL A 25 1.32 -11.54 6.62
N MET A 26 2.08 -10.52 6.23
CA MET A 26 1.53 -9.18 5.91
C MET A 26 2.37 -8.49 4.85
N ALA A 27 1.77 -7.64 4.01
CA ALA A 27 2.45 -6.86 2.98
C ALA A 27 3.73 -6.13 3.45
N THR A 28 4.63 -5.84 2.53
CA THR A 28 5.72 -4.86 2.76
C THR A 28 5.13 -3.48 3.10
N GLY A 29 5.74 -2.77 4.05
CA GLY A 29 5.25 -1.47 4.53
C GLY A 29 4.10 -1.51 5.58
N SER A 30 3.44 -2.66 5.79
CA SER A 30 2.30 -2.78 6.75
C SER A 30 2.65 -2.57 8.24
N GLY A 31 3.95 -2.52 8.56
CA GLY A 31 4.46 -2.32 9.92
C GLY A 31 4.70 -3.60 10.72
N LYS A 32 5.00 -4.73 10.05
CA LYS A 32 5.37 -6.02 10.68
C LYS A 32 6.33 -5.87 11.87
N SER A 33 7.32 -5.00 11.77
CA SER A 33 8.32 -4.80 12.83
C SER A 33 7.74 -4.39 14.18
N LEU A 34 6.58 -3.71 14.22
CA LEU A 34 5.93 -3.38 15.49
C LEU A 34 5.49 -4.63 16.27
N CYS A 35 5.17 -5.73 15.58
CA CYS A 35 4.72 -6.97 16.21
C CYS A 35 5.80 -7.60 17.09
N TYR A 36 7.09 -7.44 16.76
CA TYR A 36 8.21 -7.90 17.60
C TYR A 36 8.90 -6.77 18.38
N GLN A 37 8.76 -5.50 17.98
CA GLN A 37 9.37 -4.37 18.69
C GLN A 37 8.57 -3.92 19.93
N VAL A 38 7.24 -4.06 19.94
CA VAL A 38 6.38 -3.59 21.05
C VAL A 38 6.38 -4.54 22.26
N PRO A 39 6.16 -5.86 22.13
CA PRO A 39 6.04 -6.75 23.30
C PRO A 39 7.22 -6.69 24.29
N PRO A 40 8.50 -6.65 23.87
CA PRO A 40 9.65 -6.56 24.78
C PRO A 40 9.61 -5.32 25.69
N LEU A 41 9.10 -4.19 25.17
CA LEU A 41 8.99 -2.92 25.90
C LEU A 41 7.88 -2.95 26.95
N VAL A 42 6.78 -3.67 26.66
CA VAL A 42 5.64 -3.85 27.57
C VAL A 42 6.01 -4.83 28.69
N VAL A 43 6.57 -5.99 28.33
CA VAL A 43 6.94 -7.07 29.26
C VAL A 43 8.24 -6.77 30.02
N LYS A 44 9.05 -5.80 29.54
CA LYS A 44 10.35 -5.40 30.10
C LYS A 44 11.37 -6.54 30.17
N LYS A 45 11.39 -7.34 29.11
CA LYS A 45 12.31 -8.46 28.86
C LYS A 45 12.96 -8.29 27.49
N THR A 46 14.08 -8.96 27.21
CA THR A 46 14.75 -8.85 25.90
C THR A 46 13.96 -9.58 24.81
N GLY A 47 13.64 -8.91 23.70
CA GLY A 47 13.19 -9.54 22.46
C GLY A 47 14.38 -9.93 21.59
N ILE A 48 14.41 -11.18 21.10
CA ILE A 48 15.42 -11.63 20.14
C ILE A 48 14.82 -11.55 18.74
N VAL A 49 15.56 -11.02 17.77
CA VAL A 49 15.14 -10.92 16.37
C VAL A 49 16.22 -11.50 15.48
N VAL A 50 15.93 -12.63 14.84
CA VAL A 50 16.77 -13.23 13.80
C VAL A 50 16.33 -12.67 12.44
N SER A 51 17.27 -12.15 11.66
CA SER A 51 17.01 -11.60 10.32
C SER A 51 18.17 -11.92 9.36
N PRO A 52 17.94 -12.12 8.04
CA PRO A 52 18.98 -12.55 7.11
C PRO A 52 19.90 -11.39 6.64
N LEU A 53 19.63 -10.16 7.10
CA LEU A 53 20.09 -8.92 6.46
C LEU A 53 20.77 -7.99 7.45
N ILE A 54 22.10 -7.97 7.43
CA ILE A 54 22.91 -7.15 8.35
C ILE A 54 22.62 -5.65 8.20
N SER A 55 22.45 -5.14 6.96
CA SER A 55 22.11 -3.73 6.73
C SER A 55 20.74 -3.35 7.31
N LEU A 56 19.71 -4.17 7.08
CA LEU A 56 18.38 -3.96 7.66
C LEU A 56 18.39 -3.96 9.19
N MET A 57 19.18 -4.86 9.80
CA MET A 57 19.36 -4.88 11.25
C MET A 57 20.08 -3.65 11.76
N GLN A 58 21.10 -3.15 11.06
CA GLN A 58 21.79 -1.90 11.40
C GLN A 58 20.84 -0.69 11.34
N ASP A 59 20.05 -0.57 10.27
CA ASP A 59 19.06 0.51 10.11
C ASP A 59 17.99 0.48 11.21
N GLN A 60 17.45 -0.71 11.54
CA GLN A 60 16.51 -0.86 12.65
C GLN A 60 17.14 -0.53 14.01
N VAL A 61 18.37 -0.99 14.28
CA VAL A 61 19.09 -0.66 15.53
C VAL A 61 19.33 0.84 15.65
N MET A 62 19.72 1.53 14.57
CA MET A 62 19.87 2.99 14.56
C MET A 62 18.55 3.70 14.85
N ALA A 63 17.46 3.32 14.18
CA ALA A 63 16.13 3.89 14.38
C ALA A 63 15.59 3.66 15.81
N LEU A 64 15.87 2.51 16.41
CA LEU A 64 15.49 2.19 17.79
C LEU A 64 16.31 2.99 18.81
N LYS A 65 17.64 3.09 18.63
CA LYS A 65 18.51 3.92 19.48
C LYS A 65 18.12 5.40 19.46
N GLN A 66 17.77 5.95 18.29
CA GLN A 66 17.25 7.32 18.15
C GLN A 66 15.93 7.56 18.92
N ARG A 67 15.13 6.52 19.14
CA ARG A 67 13.89 6.56 19.94
C ARG A 67 14.12 6.29 21.44
N GLY A 68 15.38 6.12 21.87
CA GLY A 68 15.74 5.81 23.26
C GLY A 68 15.57 4.35 23.65
N ILE A 69 15.31 3.44 22.70
CA ILE A 69 15.19 1.99 22.94
C ILE A 69 16.58 1.36 22.90
N ARG A 70 16.90 0.50 23.87
CA ARG A 70 18.21 -0.16 23.98
C ARG A 70 18.27 -1.35 23.01
N ALA A 71 18.49 -1.06 21.73
CA ALA A 71 18.69 -2.07 20.70
C ALA A 71 20.17 -2.28 20.39
N GLU A 72 20.58 -3.50 20.03
CA GLU A 72 21.92 -3.78 19.49
C GLU A 72 21.91 -4.98 18.55
N TYR A 73 22.93 -5.08 17.68
CA TYR A 73 23.16 -6.23 16.81
C TYR A 73 24.35 -7.08 17.29
N LEU A 74 24.20 -8.40 17.27
CA LEU A 74 25.24 -9.38 17.58
C LEU A 74 25.52 -10.26 16.36
N GLY A 75 26.71 -10.11 15.79
CA GLY A 75 27.20 -10.88 14.64
C GLY A 75 28.60 -10.44 14.22
N SER A 76 29.09 -10.95 13.09
CA SER A 76 30.49 -10.77 12.64
C SER A 76 30.92 -9.33 12.39
N ALA A 77 29.98 -8.43 12.08
CA ALA A 77 30.25 -7.01 11.86
C ALA A 77 30.29 -6.16 13.16
N GLN A 78 30.03 -6.75 14.34
CA GLN A 78 30.05 -6.04 15.61
C GLN A 78 31.50 -5.78 16.07
N LYS A 79 31.81 -4.51 16.40
CA LYS A 79 33.15 -4.07 16.83
C LYS A 79 33.28 -3.95 18.36
N ASP A 80 32.18 -3.74 19.08
CA ASP A 80 32.17 -3.72 20.55
C ASP A 80 32.07 -5.15 21.11
N PHE A 81 33.20 -5.68 21.58
CA PHE A 81 33.30 -7.00 22.21
C PHE A 81 32.47 -7.13 23.49
N THR A 82 32.13 -6.01 24.16
CA THR A 82 31.31 -6.04 25.38
C THR A 82 29.83 -6.33 25.11
N VAL A 83 29.36 -6.21 23.86
CA VAL A 83 27.97 -6.47 23.46
C VAL A 83 27.52 -7.89 23.82
N HIS A 84 28.41 -8.89 23.69
CA HIS A 84 28.08 -10.28 24.03
C HIS A 84 27.69 -10.41 25.51
N SER A 85 28.55 -9.95 26.42
CA SER A 85 28.30 -10.03 27.86
C SER A 85 27.19 -9.07 28.34
N LYS A 86 26.94 -7.96 27.62
CA LYS A 86 25.77 -7.10 27.85
C LYS A 86 24.47 -7.82 27.46
N ALA A 87 24.48 -8.54 26.34
CA ALA A 87 23.35 -9.35 25.87
C ALA A 87 23.04 -10.49 26.83
N GLU A 88 24.03 -11.27 27.27
CA GLU A 88 23.85 -12.36 28.26
C GLU A 88 23.21 -11.90 29.59
N ARG A 89 23.36 -10.61 29.93
CA ARG A 89 22.79 -9.98 31.13
C ARG A 89 21.45 -9.27 30.88
N GLY A 90 20.82 -9.45 29.71
CA GLY A 90 19.53 -8.81 29.37
C GLY A 90 19.56 -7.28 29.33
N GLN A 91 20.71 -6.67 28.99
CA GLN A 91 20.85 -5.20 29.04
C GLN A 91 20.23 -4.47 27.85
N PHE A 92 19.74 -5.20 26.85
CA PHE A 92 19.06 -4.69 25.67
C PHE A 92 17.56 -5.04 25.71
N ASP A 93 16.73 -4.10 25.27
CA ASP A 93 15.30 -4.33 25.05
C ASP A 93 15.09 -5.22 23.81
N ILE A 94 15.92 -5.03 22.77
CA ILE A 94 15.85 -5.78 21.51
C ILE A 94 17.27 -6.16 21.05
N LEU A 95 17.49 -7.45 20.76
CA LEU A 95 18.76 -7.98 20.27
C LEU A 95 18.58 -8.58 18.88
N PHE A 96 19.27 -8.02 17.89
CA PHE A 96 19.28 -8.51 16.52
C PHE A 96 20.43 -9.50 16.28
N MET A 97 20.18 -10.58 15.56
CA MET A 97 21.17 -11.63 15.24
C MET A 97 20.99 -12.13 13.80
N THR A 98 22.07 -12.55 13.16
CA THR A 98 21.96 -13.37 11.94
C THR A 98 21.62 -14.83 12.31
N PRO A 99 20.99 -15.62 11.42
CA PRO A 99 20.70 -17.04 11.71
C PRO A 99 21.97 -17.85 11.98
N GLU A 100 23.06 -17.60 11.24
CA GLU A 100 24.37 -18.22 11.47
C GLU A 100 24.84 -17.95 12.91
N LYS A 101 24.70 -16.70 13.38
CA LYS A 101 25.13 -16.31 14.73
C LYS A 101 24.22 -16.88 15.81
N ALA A 102 22.90 -16.96 15.58
CA ALA A 102 21.96 -17.57 16.50
C ALA A 102 22.23 -19.07 16.71
N CYS A 103 22.60 -19.79 15.64
CA CYS A 103 22.99 -21.19 15.74
C CYS A 103 24.42 -21.40 16.28
N ALA A 104 25.32 -20.43 16.16
CA ALA A 104 26.73 -20.55 16.56
C ALA A 104 27.04 -20.10 18.00
N VAL A 105 26.13 -19.41 18.71
CA VAL A 105 26.32 -19.10 20.13
C VAL A 105 26.09 -20.35 21.01
N PRO A 106 26.89 -20.56 22.06
CA PRO A 106 26.77 -21.75 22.90
C PRO A 106 25.48 -21.75 23.71
N THR A 107 24.96 -22.93 24.07
CA THR A 107 23.73 -23.07 24.88
C THR A 107 23.79 -22.30 26.21
N SER A 108 24.99 -22.09 26.78
CA SER A 108 25.19 -21.25 27.96
C SER A 108 24.78 -19.78 27.76
N PHE A 109 24.95 -19.21 26.56
CA PHE A 109 24.48 -17.86 26.22
C PHE A 109 22.96 -17.78 26.36
N TRP A 110 22.24 -18.71 25.71
CA TRP A 110 20.78 -18.79 25.76
C TRP A 110 20.28 -19.03 27.19
N SER A 111 20.91 -19.95 27.94
CA SER A 111 20.55 -20.23 29.34
C SER A 111 20.78 -19.03 30.27
N ASN A 112 21.78 -18.18 30.01
CA ASN A 112 22.02 -16.96 30.78
C ASN A 112 21.02 -15.85 30.43
N LEU A 113 20.76 -15.65 29.14
CA LEU A 113 19.77 -14.68 28.65
C LEU A 113 18.34 -15.06 29.08
N LEU A 114 17.99 -16.35 29.08
CA LEU A 114 16.69 -16.83 29.58
C LEU A 114 16.48 -16.50 31.07
N LYS A 115 17.54 -16.63 31.90
CA LYS A 115 17.51 -16.20 33.32
C LYS A 115 17.37 -14.69 33.49
N ALA A 116 17.95 -13.89 32.59
CA ALA A 116 17.78 -12.44 32.58
C ALA A 116 16.36 -12.02 32.11
N GLY A 117 15.75 -12.82 31.24
CA GLY A 117 14.36 -12.72 30.81
C GLY A 117 14.24 -12.44 29.30
N ILE A 118 13.67 -13.41 28.58
CA ILE A 118 13.32 -13.28 27.16
C ILE A 118 11.81 -13.01 27.01
N SER A 119 11.43 -12.10 26.10
CA SER A 119 10.04 -11.80 25.78
C SER A 119 9.49 -12.62 24.62
N LEU A 120 10.30 -12.85 23.59
CA LEU A 120 9.93 -13.55 22.35
C LEU A 120 11.20 -13.92 21.57
N PHE A 121 11.06 -14.85 20.64
CA PHE A 121 12.04 -15.18 19.61
C PHE A 121 11.43 -14.94 18.22
N ALA A 122 11.72 -13.78 17.62
CA ALA A 122 11.24 -13.43 16.28
C ALA A 122 12.19 -13.97 15.20
N VAL A 123 11.59 -14.52 14.15
CA VAL A 123 12.25 -14.95 12.91
C VAL A 123 11.69 -14.08 11.79
N ASP A 124 12.42 -13.03 11.44
CA ASP A 124 12.08 -12.11 10.34
C ASP A 124 12.48 -12.73 8.99
N GLU A 125 11.74 -12.37 7.94
CA GLU A 125 11.77 -13.04 6.63
C GLU A 125 11.74 -14.59 6.71
N ALA A 126 10.86 -15.12 7.56
CA ALA A 126 10.73 -16.55 7.86
C ALA A 126 10.55 -17.46 6.63
N HIS A 127 10.14 -16.92 5.47
CA HIS A 127 10.08 -17.67 4.21
C HIS A 127 11.43 -18.31 3.81
N CYS A 128 12.56 -17.77 4.28
CA CYS A 128 13.90 -18.32 4.09
C CYS A 128 14.07 -19.78 4.60
N ILE A 129 13.19 -20.26 5.48
CA ILE A 129 13.27 -21.64 6.01
C ILE A 129 12.76 -22.71 5.02
N SER A 130 11.93 -22.33 4.05
CA SER A 130 11.28 -23.25 3.12
C SER A 130 12.01 -23.32 1.78
N GLU A 131 12.19 -24.53 1.26
CA GLU A 131 12.63 -24.77 -0.14
C GLU A 131 11.57 -24.39 -1.19
N TRP A 132 10.32 -24.13 -0.78
CA TRP A 132 9.31 -23.49 -1.61
C TRP A 132 9.39 -21.95 -1.57
N GLY A 133 10.25 -21.37 -0.70
CA GLY A 133 10.53 -19.94 -0.64
C GLY A 133 11.58 -19.51 -1.68
N HIS A 134 11.58 -18.22 -2.02
CA HIS A 134 12.44 -17.66 -3.08
C HIS A 134 13.87 -17.29 -2.63
N ASP A 135 14.14 -17.21 -1.32
CA ASP A 135 15.49 -17.01 -0.72
C ASP A 135 15.78 -18.08 0.35
N PHE A 136 15.74 -19.37 -0.04
CA PHE A 136 15.99 -20.49 0.89
C PHE A 136 17.40 -20.45 1.51
N ARG A 137 17.49 -20.57 2.84
CA ARG A 137 18.73 -20.61 3.62
C ARG A 137 18.72 -21.76 4.62
N VAL A 138 19.79 -22.54 4.65
CA VAL A 138 19.89 -23.77 5.44
C VAL A 138 19.90 -23.47 6.95
N GLU A 139 20.49 -22.36 7.33
CA GLU A 139 20.67 -21.93 8.71
C GLU A 139 19.34 -21.65 9.43
N TYR A 140 18.31 -21.21 8.70
CA TYR A 140 16.96 -21.07 9.25
C TYR A 140 16.38 -22.40 9.71
N LYS A 141 16.68 -23.51 9.01
CA LYS A 141 16.24 -24.86 9.42
C LYS A 141 16.91 -25.36 10.70
N HIS A 142 17.92 -24.66 11.23
CA HIS A 142 18.60 -25.01 12.47
C HIS A 142 18.15 -24.19 13.69
N LEU A 143 17.22 -23.25 13.49
CA LEU A 143 16.59 -22.50 14.59
C LEU A 143 15.63 -23.39 15.41
N ASP A 144 15.20 -24.52 14.83
CA ASP A 144 14.37 -25.56 15.46
C ASP A 144 14.99 -26.15 16.75
N LYS A 145 16.32 -26.16 16.84
CA LYS A 145 17.11 -26.60 18.00
C LYS A 145 16.97 -25.65 19.18
N LEU A 146 16.70 -24.37 18.92
CA LEU A 146 16.53 -23.38 20.00
C LEU A 146 15.22 -23.61 20.77
N ARG A 147 14.24 -24.29 20.19
CA ARG A 147 12.99 -24.65 20.89
C ARG A 147 13.21 -25.59 22.07
N GLU A 148 14.27 -26.41 22.04
CA GLU A 148 14.66 -27.30 23.15
C GLU A 148 15.24 -26.52 24.35
N VAL A 149 15.70 -25.28 24.14
CA VAL A 149 16.30 -24.41 25.16
C VAL A 149 15.34 -23.30 25.59
N LEU A 150 14.48 -22.84 24.68
CA LEU A 150 13.57 -21.71 24.83
C LEU A 150 12.10 -22.16 24.90
N LEU A 151 11.82 -23.12 25.79
CA LEU A 151 10.52 -23.82 25.89
C LEU A 151 9.33 -22.87 26.10
N ASP A 152 9.42 -21.96 27.07
CA ASP A 152 8.34 -21.02 27.44
C ASP A 152 8.38 -19.69 26.65
N VAL A 153 9.18 -19.61 25.59
CA VAL A 153 9.36 -18.38 24.80
C VAL A 153 8.53 -18.48 23.50
N PRO A 154 7.64 -17.51 23.21
CA PRO A 154 6.89 -17.52 21.96
C PRO A 154 7.81 -17.30 20.75
N PHE A 155 7.71 -18.20 19.78
CA PHE A 155 8.35 -18.11 18.48
C PHE A 155 7.43 -17.36 17.52
N VAL A 156 7.95 -16.31 16.90
CA VAL A 156 7.18 -15.40 16.04
C VAL A 156 7.79 -15.39 14.64
N GLY A 157 7.17 -16.07 13.68
CA GLY A 157 7.59 -16.04 12.28
C GLY A 157 6.94 -14.85 11.56
N LEU A 158 7.73 -14.01 10.89
CA LEU A 158 7.23 -12.88 10.11
C LEU A 158 7.70 -12.96 8.65
N THR A 159 6.82 -12.67 7.70
CA THR A 159 7.18 -12.67 6.27
C THR A 159 6.25 -11.78 5.44
N ALA A 160 6.77 -11.23 4.34
CA ALA A 160 5.97 -10.51 3.34
C ALA A 160 5.34 -11.40 2.27
N THR A 161 5.90 -12.59 2.06
CA THR A 161 5.62 -13.46 0.91
C THR A 161 5.66 -14.91 1.36
N ALA A 162 4.50 -15.46 1.70
CA ALA A 162 4.36 -16.87 2.05
C ALA A 162 3.05 -17.44 1.51
N THR A 163 3.18 -18.21 0.43
CA THR A 163 2.13 -19.10 -0.07
C THR A 163 1.78 -20.15 0.99
N GLU A 164 0.65 -20.84 0.82
CA GLU A 164 0.18 -21.85 1.78
C GLU A 164 1.21 -22.95 2.09
N LYS A 165 1.90 -23.44 1.04
CA LYS A 165 3.01 -24.40 1.17
C LYS A 165 4.14 -23.85 2.06
N VAL A 166 4.51 -22.59 1.88
CA VAL A 166 5.58 -21.92 2.65
C VAL A 166 5.14 -21.70 4.10
N ARG A 167 3.87 -21.33 4.35
CA ARG A 167 3.34 -21.18 5.72
C ARG A 167 3.41 -22.49 6.51
N PHE A 168 3.04 -23.61 5.89
CA PHE A 168 3.15 -24.94 6.51
C PHE A 168 4.61 -25.31 6.81
N ASP A 169 5.52 -25.15 5.82
CA ASP A 169 6.95 -25.41 5.99
C ASP A 169 7.54 -24.54 7.13
N ILE A 170 7.10 -23.30 7.34
CA ILE A 170 7.55 -22.43 8.45
C ILE A 170 7.11 -23.00 9.81
N ILE A 171 5.82 -23.30 9.97
CA ILE A 171 5.23 -23.79 11.23
C ILE A 171 5.92 -25.10 11.65
N SER A 172 6.05 -26.05 10.72
CA SER A 172 6.68 -27.34 10.99
C SER A 172 8.17 -27.21 11.28
N SER A 173 8.90 -26.38 10.53
CA SER A 173 10.36 -26.25 10.69
C SER A 173 10.76 -25.48 11.95
N LEU A 174 9.96 -24.51 12.40
CA LEU A 174 10.20 -23.81 13.67
C LEU A 174 9.64 -24.55 14.90
N LYS A 175 9.01 -25.73 14.71
CA LYS A 175 8.32 -26.50 15.76
C LYS A 175 7.34 -25.65 16.58
N MET A 176 6.58 -24.79 15.88
CA MET A 176 5.58 -23.92 16.52
C MET A 176 4.41 -24.75 17.06
N ASP A 177 4.03 -24.51 18.32
CA ASP A 177 2.91 -25.15 18.96
C ASP A 177 1.63 -24.30 18.82
N ASN A 178 0.63 -24.87 18.15
CA ASN A 178 -0.68 -24.26 17.88
C ASN A 178 -0.62 -22.73 17.61
N PRO A 179 0.19 -22.25 16.65
CA PRO A 179 0.46 -20.82 16.50
C PRO A 179 -0.79 -20.02 16.10
N TYR A 180 -0.87 -18.77 16.54
CA TYR A 180 -1.81 -17.81 15.95
C TYR A 180 -1.32 -17.44 14.55
N VAL A 181 -1.98 -17.96 13.53
CA VAL A 181 -1.67 -17.64 12.13
C VAL A 181 -2.55 -16.48 11.68
N THR A 182 -1.93 -15.35 11.36
CA THR A 182 -2.62 -14.20 10.76
C THR A 182 -2.11 -13.92 9.35
N ILE A 183 -3.03 -13.63 8.45
CA ILE A 183 -2.75 -13.25 7.07
C ILE A 183 -3.44 -11.89 6.86
N GLY A 184 -2.65 -10.82 6.94
CA GLY A 184 -3.10 -9.50 6.53
C GLY A 184 -3.15 -9.41 5.00
N SER A 185 -3.96 -8.48 4.49
CA SER A 185 -4.02 -8.23 3.05
C SER A 185 -2.64 -7.92 2.46
N PHE A 186 -2.41 -8.46 1.27
CA PHE A 186 -1.28 -8.17 0.41
C PHE A 186 -1.58 -6.95 -0.51
N ASP A 187 -2.79 -6.38 -0.50
CA ASP A 187 -3.08 -5.20 -1.33
C ASP A 187 -2.31 -3.96 -0.83
N ARG A 188 -1.54 -3.41 -1.75
CA ARG A 188 -0.92 -2.09 -1.65
C ARG A 188 -1.71 -1.15 -2.54
N THR A 189 -2.81 -0.64 -1.99
CA THR A 189 -3.81 0.15 -2.73
C THR A 189 -3.20 1.37 -3.42
N ASN A 190 -2.21 1.98 -2.78
CA ASN A 190 -1.44 3.13 -3.26
C ASN A 190 -0.48 2.82 -4.42
N LEU A 191 -0.21 1.55 -4.75
CA LEU A 191 0.69 1.19 -5.85
C LEU A 191 -0.06 0.99 -7.15
N PHE A 192 0.30 1.80 -8.14
CA PHE A 192 -0.01 1.52 -9.54
C PHE A 192 0.94 0.45 -10.08
N TYR A 193 0.39 -0.55 -10.76
CA TYR A 193 1.17 -1.60 -11.43
C TYR A 193 1.04 -1.50 -12.95
N GLY A 194 2.16 -1.48 -13.66
CA GLY A 194 2.18 -1.49 -15.12
C GLY A 194 3.33 -2.31 -15.72
N VAL A 195 3.14 -2.82 -16.93
CA VAL A 195 4.16 -3.56 -17.68
C VAL A 195 4.31 -2.98 -19.09
N LYS A 196 5.54 -2.68 -19.51
CA LYS A 196 5.86 -2.32 -20.90
C LYS A 196 6.80 -3.38 -21.52
N LEU A 197 6.83 -3.48 -22.84
CA LEU A 197 7.89 -4.24 -23.54
C LEU A 197 9.19 -3.46 -23.47
N LEU A 198 10.28 -4.14 -23.09
CA LEU A 198 11.61 -3.55 -23.06
C LEU A 198 12.23 -3.55 -24.46
N ASN A 199 12.64 -2.37 -24.93
CA ASN A 199 13.58 -2.23 -26.04
C ASN A 199 14.92 -1.77 -25.48
N ARG A 200 16.03 -2.40 -25.90
CA ARG A 200 17.39 -2.06 -25.42
C ARG A 200 18.11 -1.05 -26.33
N GLY A 201 17.42 -0.51 -27.34
CA GLY A 201 17.92 0.56 -28.20
C GLY A 201 17.95 1.92 -27.48
N GLN A 202 18.81 2.83 -27.96
CA GLN A 202 19.04 4.13 -27.33
C GLN A 202 17.76 4.96 -27.17
N SER A 203 16.86 4.94 -28.16
CA SER A 203 15.58 5.68 -28.10
C SER A 203 14.70 5.35 -26.90
N PHE A 204 14.76 4.11 -26.39
CA PHE A 204 14.06 3.69 -25.17
C PHE A 204 14.74 4.23 -23.91
N ILE A 205 16.07 4.26 -23.88
CA ILE A 205 16.82 4.90 -22.80
C ILE A 205 16.53 6.41 -22.78
N ASP A 206 16.49 7.07 -23.95
CA ASP A 206 16.17 8.49 -24.05
C ASP A 206 14.72 8.78 -23.59
N GLU A 207 13.78 7.86 -23.84
CA GLU A 207 12.42 7.93 -23.30
C GLU A 207 12.40 7.77 -21.78
N LEU A 208 13.11 6.76 -21.25
CA LEU A 208 13.26 6.54 -19.82
C LEU A 208 13.87 7.75 -19.11
N VAL A 209 14.93 8.36 -19.67
CA VAL A 209 15.50 9.61 -19.16
C VAL A 209 14.43 10.70 -19.09
N ARG A 210 13.68 10.95 -20.17
CA ARG A 210 12.61 11.96 -20.19
C ARG A 210 11.46 11.67 -19.21
N GLU A 211 11.11 10.41 -18.97
CA GLU A 211 10.14 10.03 -17.93
C GLU A 211 10.70 10.33 -16.54
N ILE A 212 11.91 9.87 -16.22
CA ILE A 212 12.55 10.06 -14.91
C ILE A 212 12.81 11.53 -14.58
N THR A 213 13.27 12.36 -15.53
CA THR A 213 13.50 13.79 -15.28
C THR A 213 12.24 14.49 -14.77
N LYS A 214 11.05 14.11 -15.28
CA LYS A 214 9.77 14.68 -14.84
C LYS A 214 9.38 14.24 -13.44
N GLU A 215 9.51 12.95 -13.13
CA GLU A 215 9.21 12.41 -11.81
C GLU A 215 10.13 13.00 -10.73
N VAL A 216 11.44 13.08 -11.01
CA VAL A 216 12.44 13.70 -10.12
C VAL A 216 12.13 15.18 -9.87
N ALA A 217 11.68 15.93 -10.90
CA ALA A 217 11.28 17.33 -10.74
C ALA A 217 10.04 17.52 -9.83
N THR A 218 9.26 16.46 -9.55
CA THR A 218 8.17 16.50 -8.56
C THR A 218 8.58 16.11 -7.14
N GLY A 219 9.89 15.86 -6.91
CA GLY A 219 10.45 15.52 -5.60
C GLY A 219 10.38 14.04 -5.22
N GLY A 220 10.30 13.15 -6.22
CA GLY A 220 10.16 11.70 -6.01
C GLY A 220 11.44 10.90 -6.21
N SER A 221 11.84 10.10 -5.20
CA SER A 221 12.95 9.16 -5.37
C SER A 221 12.55 7.93 -6.18
N THR A 222 13.45 7.47 -7.05
CA THR A 222 13.23 6.32 -7.95
C THR A 222 14.29 5.22 -7.75
N ILE A 223 13.86 3.96 -7.76
CA ILE A 223 14.78 2.80 -7.85
C ILE A 223 14.58 2.10 -9.20
N ILE A 224 15.67 1.82 -9.91
CA ILE A 224 15.66 1.01 -11.12
C ILE A 224 16.42 -0.30 -10.87
N TYR A 225 15.70 -1.42 -10.86
CA TYR A 225 16.24 -2.76 -10.72
C TYR A 225 16.62 -3.34 -12.08
N CYS A 226 17.91 -3.32 -12.40
CA CYS A 226 18.49 -3.91 -13.59
C CYS A 226 18.87 -5.39 -13.37
N THR A 227 18.63 -6.22 -14.38
CA THR A 227 18.98 -7.66 -14.34
C THR A 227 20.49 -7.94 -14.39
N THR A 228 21.29 -7.06 -15.01
CA THR A 228 22.75 -7.21 -15.12
C THR A 228 23.51 -5.98 -14.65
N ILE A 229 24.79 -6.14 -14.28
CA ILE A 229 25.67 -5.02 -13.90
C ILE A 229 25.95 -4.10 -15.09
N LYS A 230 26.05 -4.65 -16.31
CA LYS A 230 26.20 -3.87 -17.55
C LYS A 230 25.00 -2.94 -17.77
N ASP A 231 23.79 -3.42 -17.49
CA ASP A 231 22.58 -2.62 -17.56
C ASP A 231 22.57 -1.52 -16.48
N VAL A 232 23.12 -1.77 -15.28
CA VAL A 232 23.30 -0.73 -14.24
C VAL A 232 24.24 0.37 -14.74
N GLU A 233 25.42 0.00 -15.25
CA GLU A 233 26.44 0.94 -15.74
C GLU A 233 25.94 1.76 -16.93
N GLN A 234 25.25 1.12 -17.89
CA GLN A 234 24.68 1.80 -19.06
C GLN A 234 23.57 2.79 -18.69
N VAL A 235 22.60 2.37 -17.86
CA VAL A 235 21.47 3.23 -17.45
C VAL A 235 21.96 4.39 -16.57
N LEU A 236 22.91 4.14 -15.65
CA LEU A 236 23.54 5.21 -14.87
C LEU A 236 24.19 6.26 -15.78
N LYS A 237 25.00 5.82 -16.76
CA LYS A 237 25.71 6.71 -17.67
C LYS A 237 24.76 7.70 -18.36
N SER A 238 23.64 7.22 -18.91
CA SER A 238 22.67 8.08 -19.59
C SER A 238 21.92 9.04 -18.65
N PHE A 239 21.74 8.70 -17.37
CA PHE A 239 21.22 9.66 -16.38
C PHE A 239 22.24 10.74 -16.01
N THR A 240 23.51 10.38 -15.85
CA THR A 240 24.59 11.34 -15.58
C THR A 240 24.79 12.29 -16.76
N GLU A 241 24.75 11.78 -18.00
CA GLU A 241 24.80 12.60 -19.23
C GLU A 241 23.60 13.56 -19.36
N ALA A 242 22.46 13.22 -18.76
CA ALA A 242 21.27 14.07 -18.68
C ALA A 242 21.23 15.00 -17.45
N GLY A 243 22.27 15.02 -16.61
CA GLY A 243 22.36 15.88 -15.43
C GLY A 243 21.48 15.44 -14.25
N ILE A 244 21.05 14.18 -14.20
CA ILE A 244 20.24 13.64 -13.10
C ILE A 244 21.15 13.11 -11.98
N GLU A 245 20.84 13.47 -10.73
CA GLU A 245 21.51 12.96 -9.52
C GLU A 245 21.18 11.47 -9.29
N ALA A 246 21.91 10.61 -10.00
CA ALA A 246 21.77 9.16 -9.98
C ALA A 246 23.01 8.48 -9.37
N GLY A 247 22.77 7.46 -8.53
CA GLY A 247 23.81 6.56 -8.04
C GLY A 247 23.62 5.14 -8.54
N MET A 248 24.63 4.30 -8.29
CA MET A 248 24.54 2.86 -8.56
C MET A 248 24.80 1.98 -7.34
N TYR A 249 24.23 0.77 -7.36
CA TYR A 249 24.49 -0.25 -6.36
C TYR A 249 24.43 -1.70 -6.93
N HIS A 250 25.55 -2.40 -6.89
CA HIS A 250 25.63 -3.82 -7.27
C HIS A 250 26.68 -4.59 -6.45
N GLY A 251 26.55 -5.92 -6.40
CA GLY A 251 27.37 -6.78 -5.53
C GLY A 251 28.88 -6.78 -5.78
N GLN A 252 29.34 -6.33 -6.94
CA GLN A 252 30.77 -6.20 -7.27
C GLN A 252 31.39 -4.87 -6.79
N MET A 253 30.60 -3.91 -6.32
CA MET A 253 31.11 -2.68 -5.73
C MET A 253 31.79 -2.95 -4.39
N ASN A 254 32.89 -2.23 -4.13
CA ASN A 254 33.56 -2.27 -2.84
C ASN A 254 32.63 -1.81 -1.70
N GLY A 255 32.90 -2.28 -0.47
CA GLY A 255 32.01 -2.05 0.67
C GLY A 255 31.75 -0.57 0.98
N LYS A 256 32.79 0.28 0.89
CA LYS A 256 32.68 1.72 1.16
C LYS A 256 31.80 2.44 0.13
N ALA A 257 31.97 2.11 -1.16
CA ALA A 257 31.16 2.70 -2.23
C ALA A 257 29.68 2.28 -2.13
N ARG A 258 29.40 1.04 -1.70
CA ARG A 258 28.03 0.59 -1.41
C ARG A 258 27.40 1.33 -0.23
N GLU A 259 28.14 1.46 0.87
CA GLU A 259 27.73 2.19 2.07
C GLU A 259 27.44 3.66 1.73
N GLU A 260 28.30 4.31 0.94
CA GLU A 260 28.14 5.69 0.51
C GLU A 260 26.94 5.88 -0.45
N SER A 261 26.82 5.07 -1.51
CA SER A 261 25.65 5.12 -2.42
C SER A 261 24.33 4.93 -1.66
N HIS A 262 24.30 4.02 -0.68
CA HIS A 262 23.14 3.80 0.18
C HIS A 262 22.87 5.04 1.06
N ARG A 263 23.89 5.58 1.73
CA ARG A 263 23.81 6.78 2.58
C ARG A 263 23.24 7.97 1.81
N LEU A 264 23.77 8.25 0.62
CA LEU A 264 23.36 9.36 -0.23
C LEU A 264 21.89 9.26 -0.65
N PHE A 265 21.46 8.10 -1.15
CA PHE A 265 20.07 7.87 -1.57
C PHE A 265 19.07 7.89 -0.40
N VAL A 266 19.45 7.33 0.75
CA VAL A 266 18.63 7.39 1.97
C VAL A 266 18.38 8.85 2.39
N ARG A 267 19.38 9.72 2.25
CA ARG A 267 19.33 11.14 2.65
C ARG A 267 18.74 12.10 1.61
N ASP A 268 18.22 11.60 0.48
CA ASP A 268 17.77 12.42 -0.65
C ASP A 268 18.91 13.31 -1.24
N GLU A 269 20.17 12.88 -1.08
CA GLU A 269 21.35 13.41 -1.80
C GLU A 269 21.51 12.74 -3.20
N LEU A 270 20.74 11.69 -3.48
CA LEU A 270 20.54 11.11 -4.80
C LEU A 270 19.06 10.83 -5.00
N GLN A 271 18.51 11.24 -6.14
CA GLN A 271 17.09 11.04 -6.46
C GLN A 271 16.84 9.70 -7.16
N VAL A 272 17.84 9.17 -7.88
CA VAL A 272 17.72 7.89 -8.60
C VAL A 272 18.77 6.90 -8.10
N MET A 273 18.36 5.65 -7.87
CA MET A 273 19.30 4.53 -7.66
C MET A 273 19.13 3.49 -8.75
N VAL A 274 20.18 3.27 -9.54
CA VAL A 274 20.26 2.19 -10.53
C VAL A 274 20.97 1.00 -9.91
N ALA A 275 20.28 -0.13 -9.74
CA ALA A 275 20.79 -1.21 -8.92
C ALA A 275 20.48 -2.60 -9.46
N THR A 276 21.25 -3.59 -9.01
CA THR A 276 20.76 -4.98 -9.02
C THR A 276 19.98 -5.27 -7.74
N ILE A 277 19.34 -6.44 -7.67
CA ILE A 277 18.57 -6.93 -6.51
C ILE A 277 19.34 -6.79 -5.17
N ALA A 278 20.67 -6.77 -5.21
CA ALA A 278 21.56 -6.55 -4.07
C ALA A 278 21.28 -5.25 -3.28
N PHE A 279 20.76 -4.19 -3.90
CA PHE A 279 20.36 -2.95 -3.20
C PHE A 279 19.05 -3.11 -2.44
N GLY A 280 18.16 -3.96 -2.97
CA GLY A 280 16.78 -4.01 -2.53
C GLY A 280 16.65 -4.44 -1.08
N MET A 281 17.18 -5.61 -0.72
CA MET A 281 16.62 -6.40 0.38
C MET A 281 16.46 -5.61 1.70
N GLY A 282 17.42 -4.75 2.06
CA GLY A 282 17.42 -3.99 3.33
C GLY A 282 16.86 -2.56 3.34
N ILE A 283 16.62 -1.89 2.20
CA ILE A 283 16.27 -0.45 2.24
C ILE A 283 14.87 -0.19 2.82
N ASP A 284 14.79 0.74 3.79
CA ASP A 284 13.56 1.28 4.40
C ASP A 284 13.46 2.81 4.23
N LYS A 285 13.47 3.26 2.98
CA LYS A 285 13.16 4.65 2.60
C LYS A 285 11.66 4.76 2.31
N PRO A 286 10.88 5.55 3.07
CA PRO A 286 9.42 5.51 2.96
C PRO A 286 8.86 6.23 1.72
N ASN A 287 9.60 7.21 1.21
CA ASN A 287 9.18 8.16 0.17
C ASN A 287 9.61 7.79 -1.26
N ILE A 288 9.82 6.50 -1.56
CA ILE A 288 10.10 6.06 -2.94
C ILE A 288 8.82 6.21 -3.78
N ARG A 289 8.86 7.08 -4.79
CA ARG A 289 7.72 7.38 -5.69
C ARG A 289 7.65 6.46 -6.89
N GLN A 290 8.78 5.93 -7.35
CA GLN A 290 8.81 5.02 -8.48
C GLN A 290 9.76 3.82 -8.27
N VAL A 291 9.33 2.64 -8.72
CA VAL A 291 10.18 1.46 -8.87
C VAL A 291 10.04 0.96 -10.31
N ILE A 292 11.17 0.77 -10.99
CA ILE A 292 11.23 0.25 -12.37
C ILE A 292 12.06 -1.03 -12.39
N HIS A 293 11.50 -2.12 -12.89
CA HIS A 293 12.24 -3.34 -13.21
C HIS A 293 12.72 -3.28 -14.66
N TYR A 294 14.02 -3.08 -14.87
CA TYR A 294 14.67 -3.06 -16.18
C TYR A 294 15.15 -4.47 -16.55
N GLY A 295 14.24 -5.23 -17.15
CA GLY A 295 14.32 -6.68 -17.39
C GLY A 295 13.48 -7.46 -16.39
N CYS A 296 13.20 -8.72 -16.71
CA CYS A 296 12.34 -9.56 -15.86
C CYS A 296 12.97 -9.84 -14.48
N PRO A 297 12.20 -9.72 -13.38
CA PRO A 297 12.61 -10.23 -12.06
C PRO A 297 12.82 -11.75 -12.06
N LYS A 298 13.64 -12.25 -11.13
CA LYS A 298 13.96 -13.69 -11.01
C LYS A 298 12.76 -14.57 -10.63
N SER A 299 11.82 -14.00 -9.90
CA SER A 299 10.65 -14.66 -9.33
C SER A 299 9.54 -13.62 -9.12
N LEU A 300 8.29 -14.07 -9.04
CA LEU A 300 7.16 -13.17 -8.76
C LEU A 300 7.19 -12.66 -7.31
N GLU A 301 7.75 -13.43 -6.37
CA GLU A 301 8.00 -13.00 -4.99
C GLU A 301 9.01 -11.85 -4.93
N SER A 302 10.15 -11.96 -5.64
CA SER A 302 11.13 -10.88 -5.73
C SER A 302 10.50 -9.61 -6.29
N TYR A 303 9.73 -9.73 -7.38
CA TYR A 303 9.00 -8.59 -7.95
C TYR A 303 8.09 -7.89 -6.93
N TYR A 304 7.28 -8.65 -6.19
CA TYR A 304 6.35 -8.11 -5.20
C TYR A 304 7.08 -7.48 -4.00
N GLN A 305 8.18 -8.09 -3.53
CA GLN A 305 9.01 -7.50 -2.47
C GLN A 305 9.71 -6.22 -2.91
N GLU A 306 10.24 -6.19 -4.14
CA GLU A 306 10.99 -5.07 -4.72
C GLU A 306 10.07 -3.89 -5.05
N SER A 307 8.96 -4.13 -5.77
CA SER A 307 7.93 -3.12 -6.03
C SER A 307 7.26 -2.62 -4.73
N GLY A 308 7.07 -3.49 -3.73
CA GLY A 308 6.53 -3.12 -2.42
C GLY A 308 7.41 -2.19 -1.57
N ARG A 309 8.63 -1.84 -2.02
CA ARG A 309 9.47 -0.78 -1.43
C ARG A 309 8.96 0.61 -1.80
N CYS A 310 8.25 0.71 -2.92
CA CYS A 310 7.57 1.92 -3.34
C CYS A 310 6.48 2.31 -2.32
N GLY A 311 6.33 3.60 -2.06
CA GLY A 311 5.21 4.20 -1.32
C GLY A 311 4.90 3.61 0.05
N ARG A 312 5.89 3.34 0.91
CA ARG A 312 5.63 2.85 2.29
C ARG A 312 4.99 3.91 3.19
N ASP A 313 5.11 5.18 2.83
CA ASP A 313 4.33 6.29 3.41
C ASP A 313 2.84 6.28 3.02
N GLY A 314 2.39 5.36 2.16
CA GLY A 314 1.00 5.24 1.71
C GLY A 314 0.55 6.30 0.70
N ILE A 315 1.43 7.21 0.28
CA ILE A 315 1.19 8.12 -0.86
C ILE A 315 1.27 7.28 -2.14
N ALA A 316 0.52 7.62 -3.20
CA ALA A 316 0.62 6.81 -4.41
C ALA A 316 2.01 6.85 -5.02
N SER A 317 2.34 5.71 -5.61
CA SER A 317 3.63 5.45 -6.22
C SER A 317 3.46 4.47 -7.39
N VAL A 318 4.40 4.50 -8.32
CA VAL A 318 4.30 3.83 -9.61
C VAL A 318 5.30 2.69 -9.72
N CYS A 319 4.83 1.49 -10.09
CA CYS A 319 5.65 0.30 -10.28
C CYS A 319 5.57 -0.17 -11.74
N TRP A 320 6.65 0.04 -12.50
CA TRP A 320 6.79 -0.41 -13.88
C TRP A 320 7.67 -1.66 -13.98
N LEU A 321 7.29 -2.62 -14.83
CA LEU A 321 8.14 -3.76 -15.20
C LEU A 321 8.34 -3.74 -16.71
N TYR A 322 9.60 -3.68 -17.14
CA TYR A 322 10.01 -3.70 -18.54
C TYR A 322 10.62 -5.07 -18.86
N TYR A 323 10.05 -5.83 -19.79
CA TYR A 323 10.50 -7.20 -20.08
C TYR A 323 10.72 -7.47 -21.56
N THR A 324 11.64 -8.40 -21.86
CA THR A 324 11.71 -9.05 -23.17
C THR A 324 11.24 -10.50 -23.05
N ARG A 325 10.64 -11.05 -24.12
CA ARG A 325 10.29 -12.49 -24.17
C ARG A 325 11.52 -13.41 -23.99
N SER A 326 12.69 -12.92 -24.37
CA SER A 326 13.99 -13.60 -24.19
C SER A 326 14.47 -13.69 -22.73
N ASP A 327 13.92 -12.91 -21.80
CA ASP A 327 14.34 -12.99 -20.40
C ASP A 327 13.87 -14.31 -19.74
N PHE A 328 12.70 -14.83 -20.14
CA PHE A 328 12.18 -16.12 -19.68
C PHE A 328 12.92 -17.34 -20.24
N ALA A 329 13.70 -17.18 -21.31
CA ALA A 329 14.55 -18.24 -21.84
C ALA A 329 15.74 -18.58 -20.93
N LYS A 330 15.96 -17.81 -19.85
CA LYS A 330 17.05 -17.99 -18.87
C LYS A 330 16.65 -18.88 -17.68
N GLY A 331 15.52 -19.59 -17.75
CA GLY A 331 15.04 -20.45 -16.66
C GLY A 331 16.06 -21.48 -16.17
N ASP A 332 16.75 -22.14 -17.10
CA ASP A 332 17.80 -23.11 -16.77
C ASP A 332 19.01 -22.47 -16.07
N PHE A 333 19.34 -21.22 -16.43
CA PHE A 333 20.41 -20.46 -15.75
C PHE A 333 20.02 -20.14 -14.30
N TYR A 334 18.76 -19.77 -14.03
CA TYR A 334 18.28 -19.58 -12.65
C TYR A 334 18.18 -20.88 -11.85
N CYS A 335 18.06 -22.03 -12.52
CA CYS A 335 18.07 -23.35 -11.88
C CYS A 335 19.48 -23.93 -11.67
N GLY A 336 20.53 -23.35 -12.27
CA GLY A 336 21.87 -23.96 -12.34
C GLY A 336 22.55 -24.21 -10.98
N ASP A 337 22.27 -23.35 -9.99
CA ASP A 337 22.83 -23.46 -8.62
C ASP A 337 21.97 -24.33 -7.67
N VAL A 338 20.83 -24.85 -8.15
CA VAL A 338 19.81 -25.48 -7.31
C VAL A 338 20.08 -26.97 -7.10
N LYS A 339 20.27 -27.37 -5.83
CA LYS A 339 20.64 -28.75 -5.45
C LYS A 339 19.45 -29.69 -5.22
N SER A 340 18.24 -29.16 -5.03
CA SER A 340 17.04 -29.91 -4.67
C SER A 340 16.00 -29.84 -5.80
N GLU A 341 15.47 -30.98 -6.23
CA GLU A 341 14.41 -31.04 -7.24
C GLU A 341 13.14 -30.28 -6.80
N LYS A 342 12.85 -30.27 -5.48
CA LYS A 342 11.77 -29.47 -4.88
C LYS A 342 12.01 -27.97 -5.13
N GLN A 343 13.22 -27.50 -4.88
CA GLN A 343 13.61 -26.11 -5.09
C GLN A 343 13.67 -25.75 -6.59
N ARG A 344 14.13 -26.66 -7.46
CA ARG A 344 14.13 -26.45 -8.93
C ARG A 344 12.71 -26.21 -9.44
N LYS A 345 11.78 -27.06 -8.98
CA LYS A 345 10.36 -26.92 -9.28
C LYS A 345 9.77 -25.62 -8.73
N ALA A 346 10.12 -25.21 -7.51
CA ALA A 346 9.67 -23.94 -6.93
C ALA A 346 10.12 -22.71 -7.75
N VAL A 347 11.41 -22.66 -8.12
CA VAL A 347 11.98 -21.59 -8.97
C VAL A 347 11.27 -21.54 -10.32
N MET A 348 11.03 -22.69 -10.96
CA MET A 348 10.33 -22.74 -12.25
C MET A 348 8.85 -22.37 -12.13
N GLU A 349 8.13 -22.83 -11.09
CA GLU A 349 6.73 -22.43 -10.82
C GLU A 349 6.59 -20.91 -10.67
N SER A 350 7.52 -20.25 -9.98
CA SER A 350 7.51 -18.79 -9.81
C SER A 350 7.94 -18.03 -11.07
N LEU A 351 8.93 -18.52 -11.83
CA LEU A 351 9.33 -17.92 -13.11
C LEU A 351 8.17 -17.95 -14.12
N LEU A 352 7.43 -19.07 -14.18
CA LEU A 352 6.19 -19.19 -14.96
C LEU A 352 5.10 -18.23 -14.48
N ALA A 353 5.01 -17.96 -13.17
CA ALA A 353 4.09 -16.97 -12.63
C ALA A 353 4.49 -15.54 -13.03
N ALA A 354 5.79 -15.21 -13.05
CA ALA A 354 6.31 -13.93 -13.53
C ALA A 354 6.10 -13.74 -15.06
N GLU A 355 6.23 -14.81 -15.85
CA GLU A 355 5.92 -14.78 -17.29
C GLU A 355 4.44 -14.46 -17.53
N ARG A 356 3.54 -15.18 -16.85
CA ARG A 356 2.09 -14.91 -16.88
C ARG A 356 1.77 -13.49 -16.40
N TYR A 357 2.42 -13.01 -15.34
CA TYR A 357 2.23 -11.64 -14.83
C TYR A 357 2.54 -10.58 -15.88
N CYS A 358 3.56 -10.79 -16.72
CA CYS A 358 3.91 -9.85 -17.79
C CYS A 358 2.87 -9.85 -18.90
N VAL A 359 2.47 -11.02 -19.39
CA VAL A 359 1.60 -11.17 -20.58
C VAL A 359 0.09 -11.09 -20.32
N LEU A 360 -0.36 -11.17 -19.06
CA LEU A 360 -1.80 -11.20 -18.75
C LEU A 360 -2.52 -9.91 -19.18
N THR A 361 -3.78 -10.07 -19.61
CA THR A 361 -4.66 -8.97 -20.03
C THR A 361 -5.63 -8.51 -18.95
N THR A 362 -5.87 -9.34 -17.93
CA THR A 362 -6.75 -9.11 -16.77
C THR A 362 -6.11 -8.18 -15.73
N CYS A 363 -6.73 -7.97 -14.56
CA CYS A 363 -6.17 -7.11 -13.52
C CYS A 363 -4.86 -7.67 -12.93
N ARG A 364 -3.76 -6.92 -13.07
CA ARG A 364 -2.44 -7.28 -12.52
C ARG A 364 -2.44 -7.44 -11.01
N ARG A 365 -3.16 -6.55 -10.32
CA ARG A 365 -3.28 -6.59 -8.87
C ARG A 365 -4.02 -7.85 -8.40
N LYS A 366 -5.16 -8.18 -9.02
CA LYS A 366 -5.91 -9.42 -8.72
C LYS A 366 -5.01 -10.65 -8.82
N PHE A 367 -4.25 -10.77 -9.91
CA PHE A 367 -3.30 -11.87 -10.11
C PHE A 367 -2.22 -11.97 -9.01
N LEU A 368 -1.63 -10.84 -8.59
CA LEU A 368 -0.64 -10.84 -7.50
C LEU A 368 -1.23 -11.34 -6.17
N LEU A 369 -2.45 -10.90 -5.85
CA LEU A 369 -3.10 -11.22 -4.58
C LEU A 369 -3.59 -12.68 -4.56
N GLU A 370 -4.17 -13.15 -5.66
CA GLU A 370 -4.54 -14.56 -5.85
C GLU A 370 -3.31 -15.49 -5.76
N TYR A 371 -2.16 -15.06 -6.29
CA TYR A 371 -0.90 -15.82 -6.19
C TYR A 371 -0.43 -16.04 -4.75
N PHE A 372 -0.60 -15.05 -3.87
CA PHE A 372 -0.29 -15.19 -2.44
C PHE A 372 -1.42 -15.84 -1.61
N GLY A 373 -2.56 -16.15 -2.25
CA GLY A 373 -3.70 -16.84 -1.65
C GLY A 373 -4.81 -15.92 -1.12
N GLU A 374 -4.78 -14.62 -1.44
CA GLU A 374 -5.86 -13.68 -1.14
C GLU A 374 -6.89 -13.67 -2.26
N LYS A 375 -8.14 -14.06 -1.94
CA LYS A 375 -9.25 -14.10 -2.90
C LYS A 375 -9.94 -12.74 -2.97
N ILE A 376 -10.08 -12.19 -4.18
CA ILE A 376 -10.81 -10.94 -4.42
C ILE A 376 -12.03 -11.20 -5.31
N SER A 377 -13.18 -10.66 -4.90
CA SER A 377 -14.42 -10.68 -5.68
C SER A 377 -14.40 -9.73 -6.89
N ALA A 378 -13.81 -8.54 -6.74
CA ALA A 378 -13.68 -7.55 -7.81
C ALA A 378 -12.66 -7.94 -8.90
N ASP A 379 -13.08 -7.96 -10.17
CA ASP A 379 -12.22 -8.28 -11.32
C ASP A 379 -11.29 -7.16 -11.77
N ARG A 380 -11.54 -5.92 -11.35
CA ARG A 380 -10.77 -4.72 -11.73
C ARG A 380 -10.44 -3.87 -10.51
N CYS A 381 -9.17 -3.47 -10.36
CA CYS A 381 -8.73 -2.63 -9.24
C CYS A 381 -8.75 -1.12 -9.53
N GLY A 382 -9.00 -0.70 -10.77
CA GLY A 382 -8.90 0.71 -11.21
C GLY A 382 -7.48 1.31 -11.19
N ASN A 383 -6.49 0.66 -10.58
CA ASN A 383 -5.13 1.17 -10.40
C ASN A 383 -4.02 0.25 -10.94
N CYS A 384 -4.22 -0.30 -12.14
CA CYS A 384 -3.15 -0.90 -12.94
C CYS A 384 -3.37 -0.57 -14.42
N ASP A 385 -2.34 -0.67 -15.25
CA ASP A 385 -2.41 -0.46 -16.71
C ASP A 385 -3.59 -1.20 -17.37
N ASN A 386 -3.76 -2.49 -17.07
CA ASN A 386 -4.83 -3.33 -17.59
C ASN A 386 -6.24 -2.93 -17.11
N CYS A 387 -6.35 -2.11 -16.05
CA CYS A 387 -7.63 -1.60 -15.54
C CYS A 387 -7.89 -0.14 -15.96
N LYS A 388 -6.85 0.68 -16.16
CA LYS A 388 -6.96 2.10 -16.54
C LYS A 388 -7.12 2.29 -18.05
N VAL A 389 -6.45 1.48 -18.88
CA VAL A 389 -6.61 1.56 -20.34
C VAL A 389 -7.95 0.95 -20.75
N SER A 390 -8.80 1.73 -21.42
CA SER A 390 -9.94 1.22 -22.20
C SER A 390 -9.42 0.51 -23.45
N LYS A 391 -8.88 -0.70 -23.25
CA LYS A 391 -8.35 -1.50 -24.35
C LYS A 391 -9.48 -1.84 -25.32
N LYS A 392 -9.24 -1.61 -26.62
CA LYS A 392 -10.18 -1.95 -27.69
C LYS A 392 -10.52 -3.45 -27.61
N GLU A 393 -11.80 -3.74 -27.46
CA GLU A 393 -12.32 -5.10 -27.59
C GLU A 393 -12.66 -5.39 -29.04
N ARG A 394 -12.37 -6.62 -29.49
CA ARG A 394 -12.66 -7.06 -30.84
C ARG A 394 -13.17 -8.50 -30.80
N ASP A 395 -14.11 -8.81 -31.68
CA ASP A 395 -14.48 -10.21 -31.94
C ASP A 395 -13.30 -10.94 -32.61
N MET A 396 -12.76 -11.93 -31.89
CA MET A 396 -11.64 -12.76 -32.31
C MET A 396 -12.07 -14.21 -32.61
N SER A 397 -13.37 -14.48 -32.77
CA SER A 397 -13.92 -15.84 -32.90
C SER A 397 -13.24 -16.67 -33.99
N ARG A 398 -12.99 -16.05 -35.15
CA ARG A 398 -12.38 -16.72 -36.30
C ARG A 398 -10.92 -17.08 -36.04
N GLU A 399 -10.12 -16.15 -35.57
CA GLU A 399 -8.70 -16.38 -35.29
C GLU A 399 -8.51 -17.32 -34.10
N ALA A 400 -9.36 -17.22 -33.08
CA ALA A 400 -9.38 -18.14 -31.95
C ALA A 400 -9.75 -19.57 -32.37
N PHE A 401 -10.76 -19.73 -33.24
CA PHE A 401 -11.09 -21.01 -33.87
C PHE A 401 -9.92 -21.57 -34.65
N LEU A 402 -9.29 -20.79 -35.54
CA LEU A 402 -8.12 -21.23 -36.32
C LEU A 402 -6.98 -21.72 -35.42
N LEU A 403 -6.66 -21.00 -34.35
CA LEU A 403 -5.60 -21.38 -33.41
C LEU A 403 -5.94 -22.63 -32.61
N MET A 404 -7.14 -22.71 -32.03
CA MET A 404 -7.56 -23.90 -31.26
C MET A 404 -7.71 -25.14 -32.14
N ALA A 405 -8.30 -25.01 -33.34
CA ALA A 405 -8.42 -26.11 -34.29
C ALA A 405 -7.05 -26.59 -34.78
N CYS A 406 -6.07 -25.69 -34.97
CA CYS A 406 -4.72 -26.08 -35.33
C CYS A 406 -3.99 -26.78 -34.18
N ILE A 407 -4.13 -26.29 -32.93
CA ILE A 407 -3.58 -26.94 -31.73
C ILE A 407 -4.15 -28.37 -31.57
N HIS A 408 -5.46 -28.52 -31.75
CA HIS A 408 -6.16 -29.80 -31.72
C HIS A 408 -5.66 -30.74 -32.85
N SER A 409 -5.57 -30.24 -34.09
CA SER A 409 -5.05 -31.00 -35.24
C SER A 409 -3.58 -31.43 -35.07
N CYS A 410 -2.79 -30.66 -34.33
CA CYS A 410 -1.41 -31.01 -33.95
C CYS A 410 -1.34 -31.96 -32.73
N ASN A 411 -2.45 -32.56 -32.31
CA ASN A 411 -2.60 -33.48 -31.17
C ASN A 411 -2.18 -32.89 -29.79
N GLY A 412 -2.08 -31.57 -29.66
CA GLY A 412 -1.70 -30.89 -28.41
C GLY A 412 -0.29 -31.18 -27.87
N ARG A 413 0.59 -31.86 -28.64
CA ARG A 413 1.93 -32.30 -28.19
C ARG A 413 3.05 -31.27 -28.40
N TRP A 414 2.69 -30.02 -28.65
CA TRP A 414 3.63 -28.98 -29.05
C TRP A 414 3.35 -27.64 -28.35
N GLY A 415 4.38 -26.83 -28.12
CA GLY A 415 4.21 -25.43 -27.72
C GLY A 415 3.75 -24.55 -28.89
N LEU A 416 3.29 -23.33 -28.58
CA LEU A 416 2.62 -22.40 -29.53
C LEU A 416 3.35 -22.21 -30.88
N ASN A 417 4.68 -22.22 -30.90
CA ASN A 417 5.44 -22.01 -32.15
C ASN A 417 5.02 -22.95 -33.29
N MET A 418 4.77 -24.24 -33.00
CA MET A 418 4.47 -25.22 -34.06
C MET A 418 3.09 -24.98 -34.71
N PRO A 419 1.96 -24.89 -33.98
CA PRO A 419 0.67 -24.50 -34.57
C PRO A 419 0.70 -23.13 -35.27
N ILE A 420 1.45 -22.16 -34.73
CA ILE A 420 1.57 -20.82 -35.32
C ILE A 420 2.34 -20.88 -36.65
N ASP A 421 3.43 -21.64 -36.73
CA ASP A 421 4.19 -21.79 -37.97
C ASP A 421 3.38 -22.55 -39.03
N VAL A 422 2.55 -23.53 -38.63
CA VAL A 422 1.58 -24.20 -39.52
C VAL A 422 0.54 -23.19 -40.04
N LEU A 423 -0.13 -22.43 -39.17
CA LEU A 423 -1.09 -21.40 -39.57
C LEU A 423 -0.47 -20.34 -40.49
N ARG A 424 0.78 -19.95 -40.25
CA ARG A 424 1.48 -18.97 -41.11
C ARG A 424 2.04 -19.60 -42.40
N GLY A 425 1.85 -20.90 -42.62
CA GLY A 425 2.22 -21.58 -43.85
C GLY A 425 3.71 -21.89 -43.99
N SER A 426 4.41 -22.02 -42.85
CA SER A 426 5.84 -22.36 -42.81
C SER A 426 6.11 -23.74 -43.42
N ARG A 427 7.26 -23.87 -44.08
CA ARG A 427 7.76 -25.13 -44.65
C ARG A 427 9.06 -25.58 -43.98
N ALA A 428 9.23 -25.23 -42.70
CA ALA A 428 10.35 -25.70 -41.89
C ALA A 428 10.42 -27.24 -41.89
N LYS A 429 11.63 -27.80 -41.92
CA LYS A 429 11.86 -29.25 -42.06
C LYS A 429 10.98 -30.10 -41.12
N LYS A 430 10.88 -29.67 -39.85
CA LYS A 430 10.13 -30.33 -38.79
C LYS A 430 8.60 -30.38 -39.03
N ILE A 431 8.05 -29.46 -39.82
CA ILE A 431 6.63 -29.43 -40.22
C ILE A 431 6.36 -30.44 -41.34
N LEU A 432 7.30 -30.54 -42.30
CA LEU A 432 7.23 -31.49 -43.42
C LEU A 432 7.42 -32.94 -42.93
N GLU A 433 8.34 -33.16 -42.00
CA GLU A 433 8.59 -34.48 -41.38
C GLU A 433 7.33 -35.06 -40.70
N VAL A 434 6.49 -34.22 -40.08
CA VAL A 434 5.22 -34.61 -39.45
C VAL A 434 3.98 -34.39 -40.33
N GLN A 435 4.19 -33.99 -41.60
CA GLN A 435 3.16 -33.74 -42.62
C GLN A 435 2.10 -32.68 -42.25
N PHE A 436 2.43 -31.75 -41.35
CA PHE A 436 1.51 -30.66 -40.98
C PHE A 436 1.33 -29.61 -42.09
N ASP A 437 2.13 -29.66 -43.16
CA ASP A 437 1.92 -28.91 -44.40
C ASP A 437 0.67 -29.35 -45.19
N LYS A 438 0.16 -30.56 -44.91
CA LYS A 438 -1.06 -31.10 -45.53
C LYS A 438 -2.34 -30.78 -44.76
N LEU A 439 -2.25 -30.14 -43.59
CA LEU A 439 -3.43 -29.78 -42.80
C LEU A 439 -4.25 -28.71 -43.53
N PRO A 440 -5.60 -28.78 -43.54
CA PRO A 440 -6.46 -27.75 -44.16
C PRO A 440 -6.27 -26.33 -43.60
N LEU A 441 -5.66 -26.24 -42.41
CA LEU A 441 -5.38 -24.99 -41.70
C LEU A 441 -4.02 -24.37 -42.10
N HIS A 442 -3.19 -25.07 -42.88
CA HIS A 442 -1.85 -24.58 -43.25
C HIS A 442 -1.95 -23.30 -44.08
N GLY A 443 -1.28 -22.24 -43.61
CA GLY A 443 -1.26 -20.95 -44.30
C GLY A 443 -2.52 -20.08 -44.17
N LEU A 444 -3.57 -20.50 -43.46
CA LEU A 444 -4.78 -19.68 -43.27
C LEU A 444 -4.56 -18.46 -42.36
N GLY A 445 -3.49 -18.44 -41.58
CA GLY A 445 -3.11 -17.37 -40.65
C GLY A 445 -1.97 -16.45 -41.12
N LYS A 446 -1.62 -16.47 -42.42
CA LYS A 446 -0.54 -15.65 -43.01
C LYS A 446 -0.67 -14.15 -42.76
N ASN A 447 -1.90 -13.65 -42.62
CA ASN A 447 -2.21 -12.22 -42.48
C ASN A 447 -1.67 -11.59 -41.18
N TYR A 448 -1.26 -12.39 -40.19
CA TYR A 448 -0.73 -11.89 -38.92
C TYR A 448 0.70 -12.41 -38.63
N PRO A 449 1.56 -11.60 -37.99
CA PRO A 449 2.91 -12.00 -37.62
C PRO A 449 2.91 -13.03 -36.48
N ALA A 450 4.02 -13.75 -36.30
CA ALA A 450 4.09 -14.80 -35.26
C ALA A 450 3.89 -14.25 -33.82
N ASN A 451 4.31 -13.01 -33.55
CA ASN A 451 4.13 -12.41 -32.23
C ASN A 451 2.66 -12.12 -31.90
N TRP A 452 1.88 -11.69 -32.90
CA TRP A 452 0.43 -11.49 -32.81
C TRP A 452 -0.29 -12.79 -32.45
N TRP A 453 0.01 -13.88 -33.18
CA TRP A 453 -0.55 -15.20 -32.89
C TRP A 453 -0.16 -15.74 -31.51
N LYS A 454 1.07 -15.44 -31.04
CA LYS A 454 1.50 -15.78 -29.67
C LYS A 454 0.70 -15.00 -28.62
N SER A 455 0.42 -13.72 -28.88
CA SER A 455 -0.41 -12.88 -28.02
C SER A 455 -1.83 -13.46 -27.88
N LEU A 456 -2.48 -13.80 -29.01
CA LEU A 456 -3.78 -14.48 -29.00
C LEU A 456 -3.73 -15.83 -28.27
N GLY A 457 -2.69 -16.63 -28.49
CA GLY A 457 -2.48 -17.88 -27.75
C GLY A 457 -2.42 -17.70 -26.24
N HIS A 458 -1.65 -16.71 -25.77
CA HIS A 458 -1.57 -16.38 -24.35
C HIS A 458 -2.90 -15.85 -23.78
N GLN A 459 -3.68 -15.09 -24.56
CA GLN A 459 -5.03 -14.69 -24.16
C GLN A 459 -5.96 -15.88 -23.96
N LEU A 460 -5.98 -16.82 -24.91
CA LEU A 460 -6.81 -18.03 -24.82
C LEU A 460 -6.39 -18.93 -23.66
N ILE A 461 -5.10 -18.95 -23.28
CA ILE A 461 -4.63 -19.59 -22.05
C ILE A 461 -5.19 -18.84 -20.82
N SER A 462 -5.07 -17.50 -20.78
CA SER A 462 -5.53 -16.69 -19.63
C SER A 462 -7.04 -16.75 -19.40
N GLN A 463 -7.82 -16.89 -20.48
CA GLN A 463 -9.28 -17.06 -20.45
C GLN A 463 -9.71 -18.53 -20.27
N GLY A 464 -8.76 -19.46 -20.15
CA GLY A 464 -9.01 -20.87 -19.89
C GLY A 464 -9.55 -21.67 -21.07
N TYR A 465 -9.44 -21.19 -22.32
CA TYR A 465 -9.77 -21.95 -23.54
C TYR A 465 -8.62 -22.86 -23.99
N LEU A 466 -7.38 -22.50 -23.68
CA LEU A 466 -6.19 -23.33 -23.87
C LEU A 466 -5.59 -23.72 -22.52
N LYS A 467 -4.94 -24.88 -22.48
CA LYS A 467 -4.21 -25.39 -21.32
C LYS A 467 -2.77 -25.70 -21.71
N GLU A 468 -1.84 -24.97 -21.09
CA GLU A 468 -0.42 -25.29 -21.12
C GLU A 468 -0.10 -26.41 -20.11
N THR A 469 0.65 -27.41 -20.55
CA THR A 469 1.16 -28.51 -19.72
C THR A 469 2.67 -28.54 -19.86
N VAL A 470 3.36 -28.35 -18.73
CA VAL A 470 4.83 -28.41 -18.63
C VAL A 470 5.23 -29.84 -18.25
N SER A 471 6.01 -30.49 -19.11
CA SER A 471 6.59 -31.80 -18.86
C SER A 471 8.10 -31.67 -18.85
N ASP A 472 8.66 -31.58 -17.64
CA ASP A 472 10.08 -31.33 -17.38
C ASP A 472 10.59 -30.04 -18.05
N VAL A 473 11.28 -30.12 -19.19
CA VAL A 473 11.77 -28.96 -19.97
C VAL A 473 10.81 -28.55 -21.10
N TYR A 474 9.88 -29.43 -21.50
CA TYR A 474 9.04 -29.21 -22.68
C TYR A 474 7.65 -28.64 -22.32
N ARG A 475 7.33 -27.48 -22.88
CA ARG A 475 5.99 -26.89 -22.84
C ARG A 475 5.14 -27.41 -24.00
N THR A 476 4.01 -28.01 -23.66
CA THR A 476 3.01 -28.51 -24.60
C THR A 476 1.69 -27.79 -24.37
N ILE A 477 0.95 -27.48 -25.43
CA ILE A 477 -0.30 -26.74 -25.33
C ILE A 477 -1.42 -27.53 -25.97
N SER A 478 -2.50 -27.65 -25.22
CA SER A 478 -3.69 -28.42 -25.52
C SER A 478 -4.93 -27.52 -25.45
N VAL A 479 -6.02 -27.93 -26.08
CA VAL A 479 -7.31 -27.27 -25.91
C VAL A 479 -7.88 -27.70 -24.56
N SER A 480 -8.50 -26.77 -23.81
CA SER A 480 -9.16 -27.09 -22.53
C SER A 480 -10.58 -27.62 -22.78
N SER A 481 -11.27 -28.09 -21.74
CA SER A 481 -12.71 -28.41 -21.84
C SER A 481 -13.57 -27.24 -22.33
N ARG A 482 -13.25 -26.00 -21.92
CA ARG A 482 -13.90 -24.78 -22.40
C ARG A 482 -13.57 -24.50 -23.88
N GLY A 483 -12.34 -24.76 -24.30
CA GLY A 483 -11.93 -24.67 -25.71
C GLY A 483 -12.57 -25.75 -26.59
N GLU A 484 -12.75 -26.97 -26.09
CA GLU A 484 -13.43 -28.05 -26.79
C GLU A 484 -14.93 -27.74 -26.95
N GLN A 485 -15.58 -27.17 -25.94
CA GLN A 485 -16.94 -26.65 -26.04
C GLN A 485 -17.06 -25.53 -27.10
N PHE A 486 -16.08 -24.61 -27.16
CA PHE A 486 -16.02 -23.57 -28.19
C PHE A 486 -15.84 -24.17 -29.61
N LEU A 487 -14.93 -25.13 -29.79
CA LEU A 487 -14.74 -25.81 -31.06
C LEU A 487 -15.99 -26.62 -31.48
N ALA A 488 -16.63 -27.33 -30.55
CA ALA A 488 -17.83 -28.14 -30.83
C ALA A 488 -19.07 -27.29 -31.16
N SER A 489 -19.14 -26.05 -30.65
CA SER A 489 -20.20 -25.08 -31.00
C SER A 489 -19.87 -24.26 -32.26
N SER A 490 -18.66 -24.39 -32.82
CA SER A 490 -18.25 -23.77 -34.07
C SER A 490 -18.68 -24.58 -35.29
N ARG A 491 -19.09 -23.88 -36.34
CA ARG A 491 -19.46 -24.41 -37.67
C ARG A 491 -18.63 -23.69 -38.75
N PRO A 492 -18.56 -24.21 -39.98
CA PRO A 492 -17.88 -23.52 -41.09
C PRO A 492 -18.38 -22.08 -41.29
N ASP A 493 -19.69 -21.87 -41.20
CA ASP A 493 -20.35 -20.59 -41.48
C ASP A 493 -20.64 -19.74 -40.23
N TYR A 494 -20.32 -20.23 -39.03
CA TYR A 494 -20.61 -19.56 -37.77
C TYR A 494 -19.61 -19.95 -36.68
N GLN A 495 -18.94 -18.99 -36.07
CA GLN A 495 -18.17 -19.19 -34.85
C GLN A 495 -18.88 -18.48 -33.69
N PRO A 496 -18.93 -19.07 -32.48
CA PRO A 496 -19.54 -18.41 -31.32
C PRO A 496 -18.76 -17.12 -30.99
N PRO A 497 -19.43 -15.99 -30.71
CA PRO A 497 -18.77 -14.73 -30.40
C PRO A 497 -17.75 -14.87 -29.25
N LEU A 498 -16.49 -14.59 -29.55
CA LEU A 498 -15.38 -14.53 -28.61
C LEU A 498 -14.74 -13.15 -28.69
N VAL A 499 -15.38 -12.20 -28.00
CA VAL A 499 -14.84 -10.86 -27.81
C VAL A 499 -13.63 -10.94 -26.89
N LEU A 500 -12.47 -10.51 -27.38
CA LEU A 500 -11.23 -10.44 -26.61
C LEU A 500 -10.67 -9.01 -26.64
N THR A 501 -10.09 -8.63 -25.52
CA THR A 501 -9.42 -7.35 -25.29
C THR A 501 -8.06 -7.33 -26.00
N LEU A 502 -7.82 -6.45 -26.98
CA LEU A 502 -6.57 -6.46 -27.76
C LEU A 502 -5.32 -6.15 -26.89
N THR A 503 -4.20 -6.82 -27.16
CA THR A 503 -2.88 -6.46 -26.61
C THR A 503 -2.16 -5.44 -27.49
N ALA A 504 -1.12 -4.79 -26.97
CA ALA A 504 -0.25 -3.91 -27.76
C ALA A 504 0.45 -4.61 -28.94
N GLU A 505 0.63 -5.93 -28.88
CA GLU A 505 1.18 -6.74 -29.99
C GLU A 505 0.09 -7.15 -31.02
N MET A 506 -1.19 -6.90 -30.71
CA MET A 506 -2.33 -7.18 -31.58
C MET A 506 -2.88 -5.94 -32.30
N LEU A 507 -2.48 -4.75 -31.86
CA LEU A 507 -2.74 -3.46 -32.51
C LEU A 507 -1.72 -3.20 -33.63
N GLY A 508 -2.16 -2.54 -34.71
CA GLY A 508 -1.28 -2.09 -35.79
C GLY A 508 -0.50 -0.82 -35.42
N GLU A 509 0.51 -0.47 -36.21
CA GLU A 509 1.29 0.77 -36.02
C GLU A 509 0.39 2.02 -36.13
N GLU A 510 -0.62 1.99 -37.00
CA GLU A 510 -1.64 3.05 -37.17
C GLU A 510 -2.58 3.19 -35.96
N ASP A 511 -2.79 2.12 -35.19
CA ASP A 511 -3.69 2.11 -34.02
C ASP A 511 -3.03 2.62 -32.73
N ASN A 512 -1.69 2.57 -32.65
CA ASN A 512 -0.94 2.93 -31.44
C ASN A 512 -0.85 4.45 -31.20
N GLY A 513 -1.15 5.28 -32.21
CA GLY A 513 -0.96 6.74 -32.17
C GLY A 513 -1.70 7.46 -31.05
N ASN A 514 -2.93 7.06 -30.72
CA ASN A 514 -3.74 7.72 -29.68
C ASN A 514 -3.40 7.25 -28.26
N THR A 515 -2.81 6.07 -28.08
CA THR A 515 -2.57 5.48 -26.75
C THR A 515 -1.54 6.24 -25.90
N GLN A 516 -0.68 7.06 -26.51
CA GLN A 516 0.33 7.82 -25.79
C GLN A 516 -0.21 9.11 -25.14
N ASP A 517 -1.34 9.66 -25.60
CA ASP A 517 -1.89 10.91 -25.03
C ASP A 517 -2.83 10.66 -23.85
N GLU A 518 -3.57 9.55 -23.80
CA GLU A 518 -4.38 9.19 -22.62
C GLU A 518 -3.52 8.85 -21.38
N PHE A 519 -2.32 8.27 -21.58
CA PHE A 519 -1.40 8.00 -20.47
C PHE A 519 -0.73 9.26 -19.88
N LYS A 520 -0.65 10.37 -20.63
CA LYS A 520 -0.03 11.62 -20.15
C LYS A 520 -0.86 12.32 -19.06
N ALA A 521 -2.16 12.04 -18.96
CA ALA A 521 -3.02 12.58 -17.91
C ALA A 521 -2.80 11.95 -16.52
N LEU A 522 -1.98 10.89 -16.42
CA LEU A 522 -1.95 10.03 -15.24
C LEU A 522 -0.81 10.28 -14.24
N SER A 523 0.32 10.89 -14.64
CA SER A 523 1.39 11.27 -13.71
C SER A 523 1.15 12.60 -12.98
N THR A 524 0.03 13.28 -13.23
CA THR A 524 -0.36 14.52 -12.54
C THR A 524 -1.63 14.37 -11.67
N SER A 525 -2.23 13.18 -11.63
CA SER A 525 -3.58 12.96 -11.06
C SER A 525 -3.68 12.81 -9.52
N GLU A 526 -2.71 13.30 -8.73
CA GLU A 526 -2.78 13.26 -7.24
C GLU A 526 -2.46 14.58 -6.51
N LEU A 527 -2.52 15.68 -7.26
CA LEU A 527 -2.68 17.03 -6.69
C LEU A 527 -4.15 17.44 -6.55
N ASP A 528 -5.08 16.50 -6.66
CA ASP A 528 -6.48 16.68 -6.27
C ASP A 528 -6.54 17.11 -4.79
N GLY A 529 -7.04 18.33 -4.58
CA GLY A 529 -7.14 18.99 -3.28
C GLY A 529 -6.08 20.07 -2.99
N PHE A 530 -5.08 20.29 -3.85
CA PHE A 530 -4.12 21.38 -3.69
C PHE A 530 -4.31 22.49 -4.73
N SER A 531 -4.50 23.73 -4.26
CA SER A 531 -4.33 24.92 -5.09
C SER A 531 -2.87 25.09 -5.52
N GLU A 532 -2.62 25.84 -6.60
CA GLU A 532 -1.26 26.05 -7.12
C GLU A 532 -0.30 26.66 -6.08
N ALA A 533 -0.79 27.62 -5.28
CA ALA A 533 -0.04 28.19 -4.17
C ALA A 533 0.32 27.15 -3.10
N GLU A 534 -0.58 26.20 -2.80
CA GLU A 534 -0.32 25.16 -1.80
C GLU A 534 0.62 24.06 -2.31
N ARG A 535 0.64 23.78 -3.63
CA ARG A 535 1.69 22.94 -4.25
C ARG A 535 3.07 23.56 -4.03
N LYS A 536 3.17 24.86 -4.31
CA LYS A 536 4.42 25.61 -4.16
C LYS A 536 4.86 25.67 -2.70
N LEU A 537 3.93 25.89 -1.76
CA LEU A 537 4.19 25.78 -0.32
C LEU A 537 4.68 24.37 0.07
N HIS A 538 4.02 23.32 -0.43
CA HIS A 538 4.41 21.93 -0.17
C HIS A 538 5.82 21.63 -0.67
N GLN A 539 6.16 22.04 -1.90
CA GLN A 539 7.51 21.89 -2.46
C GLN A 539 8.55 22.63 -1.61
N MET A 540 8.33 23.91 -1.30
CA MET A 540 9.27 24.71 -0.50
C MET A 540 9.44 24.16 0.93
N LEU A 541 8.41 23.52 1.51
CA LEU A 541 8.51 22.82 2.79
C LEU A 541 9.28 21.49 2.71
N LEU A 542 9.28 20.81 1.55
CA LEU A 542 10.15 19.64 1.32
C LEU A 542 11.62 20.07 1.18
N GLU A 543 11.88 21.18 0.49
CA GLU A 543 13.20 21.80 0.33
C GLU A 543 13.78 22.24 1.69
N GLU A 544 13.03 23.00 2.51
CA GLU A 544 13.49 23.40 3.86
C GLU A 544 13.74 22.17 4.77
N ARG A 545 12.88 21.15 4.70
CA ARG A 545 13.10 19.89 5.45
C ARG A 545 14.40 19.20 5.02
N LEU A 546 14.77 19.25 3.74
CA LEU A 546 16.00 18.70 3.21
C LEU A 546 17.23 19.49 3.69
N GLU A 547 17.18 20.83 3.68
CA GLU A 547 18.25 21.67 4.24
C GLU A 547 18.45 21.43 5.74
N LEU A 548 17.36 21.39 6.51
CA LEU A 548 17.40 21.05 7.93
C LEU A 548 17.98 19.66 8.18
N ALA A 549 17.62 18.66 7.36
CA ALA A 549 18.15 17.30 7.46
C ALA A 549 19.65 17.24 7.16
N ARG A 550 20.12 17.96 6.13
CA ARG A 550 21.55 18.12 5.81
C ARG A 550 22.32 18.76 6.97
N SER A 551 21.80 19.84 7.56
CA SER A 551 22.45 20.52 8.70
C SER A 551 22.61 19.63 9.95
N VAL A 552 21.71 18.66 10.14
CA VAL A 552 21.70 17.70 11.25
C VAL A 552 22.43 16.39 10.91
N GLY A 553 22.74 16.15 9.63
CA GLY A 553 23.35 14.91 9.15
C GLY A 553 22.41 13.69 9.16
N THR A 554 21.10 13.92 9.01
CA THR A 554 20.05 12.87 9.02
C THR A 554 19.29 12.82 7.70
N ALA A 555 18.39 11.84 7.53
CA ALA A 555 17.50 11.77 6.37
C ALA A 555 16.25 12.65 6.56
N PRO A 556 15.70 13.30 5.50
CA PRO A 556 14.55 14.19 5.62
C PRO A 556 13.32 13.56 6.27
N TYR A 557 13.00 12.32 5.87
CA TYR A 557 11.86 11.58 6.42
C TYR A 557 12.01 11.23 7.92
N ALA A 558 13.23 11.23 8.46
CA ALA A 558 13.50 10.98 9.88
C ALA A 558 13.20 12.20 10.76
N ILE A 559 13.12 13.40 10.18
CA ILE A 559 12.56 14.59 10.84
C ILE A 559 11.04 14.43 10.85
N CYS A 560 10.41 14.39 9.67
CA CYS A 560 9.00 14.05 9.49
C CYS A 560 8.74 13.52 8.08
N GLY A 561 7.78 12.61 7.94
CA GLY A 561 7.42 11.99 6.65
C GLY A 561 6.64 12.93 5.72
N ASP A 562 6.58 12.57 4.44
CA ASP A 562 5.97 13.39 3.38
C ASP A 562 4.47 13.62 3.62
N GLN A 563 3.74 12.63 4.16
CA GLN A 563 2.36 12.84 4.60
C GLN A 563 2.22 13.92 5.68
N THR A 564 3.21 14.05 6.56
CA THR A 564 3.21 15.08 7.61
C THR A 564 3.43 16.45 6.98
N ILE A 565 4.37 16.58 6.04
CA ILE A 565 4.60 17.83 5.28
C ILE A 565 3.35 18.19 4.46
N ARG A 566 2.69 17.23 3.78
CA ARG A 566 1.41 17.45 3.09
C ARG A 566 0.33 18.01 4.01
N LYS A 567 0.17 17.45 5.21
CA LYS A 567 -0.79 17.95 6.22
C LYS A 567 -0.38 19.31 6.78
N ILE A 568 0.91 19.59 6.96
CA ILE A 568 1.43 20.90 7.36
C ILE A 568 1.12 21.96 6.29
N ALA A 569 1.34 21.67 5.00
CA ALA A 569 1.06 22.58 3.90
C ALA A 569 -0.44 22.90 3.74
N LEU A 570 -1.31 21.91 4.01
CA LEU A 570 -2.77 22.08 4.01
C LEU A 570 -3.27 22.83 5.26
N THR A 571 -2.75 22.50 6.45
CA THR A 571 -3.24 23.05 7.73
C THR A 571 -2.66 24.43 8.01
N ARG A 572 -1.39 24.69 7.62
CA ARG A 572 -0.65 25.93 7.91
C ARG A 572 -0.72 26.34 9.39
N PRO A 573 -0.18 25.49 10.30
CA PRO A 573 -0.30 25.68 11.74
C PRO A 573 0.37 26.97 12.20
N SER A 574 -0.38 27.80 12.92
CA SER A 574 0.09 29.07 13.51
C SER A 574 0.80 28.91 14.86
N THR A 575 0.66 27.76 15.55
CA THR A 575 1.21 27.55 16.90
C THR A 575 1.75 26.14 17.11
N LYS A 576 2.65 25.97 18.10
CA LYS A 576 3.22 24.66 18.48
C LYS A 576 2.15 23.64 18.87
N ALA A 577 1.09 24.07 19.54
CA ALA A 577 -0.02 23.18 19.93
C ALA A 577 -0.78 22.65 18.71
N ARG A 578 -1.02 23.50 17.71
CA ARG A 578 -1.66 23.09 16.45
C ARG A 578 -0.75 22.21 15.60
N LEU A 579 0.54 22.54 15.52
CA LEU A 579 1.56 21.68 14.90
C LEU A 579 1.61 20.29 15.56
N ALA A 580 1.53 20.22 16.90
CA ALA A 580 1.52 18.96 17.64
C ALA A 580 0.29 18.08 17.37
N ASN A 581 -0.85 18.68 17.00
CA ASN A 581 -2.08 17.96 16.65
C ASN A 581 -2.08 17.39 15.21
N ILE A 582 -1.05 17.67 14.41
CA ILE A 582 -0.96 17.12 13.05
C ILE A 582 -0.51 15.67 13.09
N ASN A 583 -1.36 14.76 12.59
CA ASN A 583 -1.07 13.33 12.48
C ASN A 583 0.23 13.05 11.72
N GLY A 584 1.27 12.64 12.46
CA GLY A 584 2.62 12.39 11.98
C GLY A 584 3.69 13.33 12.55
N VAL A 585 3.30 14.37 13.30
CA VAL A 585 4.20 15.18 14.14
C VAL A 585 4.40 14.46 15.47
N ASN A 586 5.67 14.32 15.88
CA ASN A 586 6.01 13.76 17.19
C ASN A 586 6.49 14.87 18.15
N GLN A 587 6.37 14.63 19.45
CA GLN A 587 6.70 15.62 20.49
C GLN A 587 8.18 16.07 20.44
N HIS A 588 9.09 15.19 20.02
CA HIS A 588 10.51 15.53 19.82
C HIS A 588 10.70 16.54 18.67
N LEU A 589 9.95 16.43 17.56
CA LEU A 589 9.94 17.43 16.49
C LEU A 589 9.42 18.78 17.00
N VAL A 590 8.33 18.81 17.75
CA VAL A 590 7.75 20.06 18.28
C VAL A 590 8.72 20.77 19.23
N ILE A 591 9.43 20.00 20.07
CA ILE A 591 10.43 20.53 21.00
C ILE A 591 11.69 21.01 20.27
N LYS A 592 12.22 20.24 19.32
CA LYS A 592 13.55 20.47 18.72
C LYS A 592 13.52 21.35 17.46
N TYR A 593 12.46 21.28 16.67
CA TYR A 593 12.34 21.94 15.37
C TYR A 593 11.06 22.78 15.21
N GLY A 594 10.16 22.77 16.20
CA GLY A 594 8.84 23.40 16.09
C GLY A 594 8.87 24.91 15.82
N ASP A 595 9.78 25.67 16.45
CA ASP A 595 9.90 27.12 16.20
C ASP A 595 10.32 27.42 14.76
N HIS A 596 11.32 26.69 14.27
CA HIS A 596 11.84 26.82 12.91
C HIS A 596 10.75 26.50 11.87
N PHE A 597 10.04 25.37 12.02
CA PHE A 597 8.92 25.04 11.14
C PHE A 597 7.84 26.13 11.14
N LEU A 598 7.45 26.68 12.30
CA LEU A 598 6.43 27.74 12.37
C LEU A 598 6.89 29.03 11.67
N GLN A 599 8.15 29.45 11.87
CA GLN A 599 8.72 30.61 11.19
C GLN A 599 8.75 30.43 9.66
N VAL A 600 9.15 29.25 9.19
CA VAL A 600 9.17 28.90 7.77
C VAL A 600 7.76 28.87 7.19
N ILE A 601 6.81 28.17 7.84
CA ILE A 601 5.41 28.12 7.42
C ILE A 601 4.81 29.51 7.33
N GLN A 602 5.05 30.39 8.32
CA GLN A 602 4.58 31.77 8.28
C GLN A 602 5.20 32.56 7.12
N LYS A 603 6.53 32.54 6.98
CA LYS A 603 7.26 33.23 5.89
C LYS A 603 6.80 32.78 4.50
N LEU A 604 6.70 31.47 4.28
CA LEU A 604 6.30 30.89 3.00
C LEU A 604 4.81 31.13 2.71
N SER A 605 3.93 31.00 3.71
CA SER A 605 2.50 31.24 3.51
C SER A 605 2.22 32.71 3.19
N LEU A 606 2.86 33.65 3.89
CA LEU A 606 2.80 35.09 3.58
C LEU A 606 3.30 35.38 2.15
N GLY A 607 4.46 34.81 1.77
CA GLY A 607 5.02 34.98 0.41
C GLY A 607 4.17 34.37 -0.72
N LEU A 608 3.20 33.51 -0.38
CA LEU A 608 2.26 32.86 -1.30
C LEU A 608 0.81 33.35 -1.13
N ASN A 609 0.57 34.38 -0.32
CA ASN A 609 -0.76 34.91 0.03
C ASN A 609 -1.73 33.86 0.60
N LEU A 610 -1.21 32.90 1.38
CA LEU A 610 -1.97 31.87 2.08
C LEU A 610 -2.13 32.26 3.56
N SER A 611 -3.36 32.23 4.07
CA SER A 611 -3.63 32.46 5.49
C SER A 611 -3.28 31.24 6.34
N LEU A 612 -2.80 31.50 7.56
CA LEU A 612 -2.58 30.46 8.58
C LEU A 612 -3.91 30.01 9.21
N ASP A 613 -3.92 28.84 9.87
CA ASP A 613 -5.14 28.32 10.54
C ASP A 613 -5.69 29.20 11.67
N GLY A 614 -4.94 30.21 12.12
CA GLY A 614 -5.25 31.06 13.27
C GLY A 614 -5.57 32.51 12.93
N GLU A 615 -5.48 32.90 11.66
CA GLU A 615 -5.80 34.26 11.23
C GLU A 615 -7.31 34.34 10.91
N GLU A 616 -8.08 34.90 11.84
CA GLU A 616 -9.35 35.52 11.47
C GLU A 616 -9.07 36.59 10.41
N ARG A 617 -9.94 36.68 9.39
CA ARG A 617 -9.83 37.72 8.36
C ARG A 617 -10.12 39.09 8.97
N VAL A 618 -9.11 39.72 9.55
CA VAL A 618 -9.14 41.15 9.86
C VAL A 618 -9.12 41.91 8.53
N PRO A 619 -10.15 42.71 8.19
CA PRO A 619 -10.09 43.57 7.03
C PRO A 619 -9.12 44.71 7.34
N THR A 620 -7.95 44.70 6.71
CA THR A 620 -6.93 45.74 6.90
C THR A 620 -7.48 47.08 6.44
N ALA A 621 -7.81 47.95 7.40
CA ALA A 621 -8.48 49.21 7.12
C ALA A 621 -7.54 50.20 6.41
N SER A 622 -7.85 50.54 5.16
CA SER A 622 -7.53 51.85 4.61
C SER A 622 -8.49 52.88 5.24
N LEU A 623 -7.93 53.92 5.85
CA LEU A 623 -8.67 55.01 6.48
C LEU A 623 -8.68 56.26 5.59
N GLN A 624 -9.81 56.97 5.63
CA GLN A 624 -10.12 58.27 4.97
C GLN A 624 -10.55 58.16 3.47
N THR A 625 -11.69 58.71 3.03
CA THR A 625 -12.78 59.43 3.75
C THR A 625 -14.12 59.41 2.98
N ASN A 626 -15.21 59.16 3.71
CA ASN A 626 -16.58 59.70 3.58
C ASN A 626 -17.30 59.82 2.21
N ALA A 627 -18.30 58.95 1.96
CA ALA A 627 -19.69 59.35 1.68
C ALA A 627 -20.67 58.15 1.76
N VAL A 628 -21.94 58.42 2.05
CA VAL A 628 -23.05 57.44 2.20
C VAL A 628 -24.06 57.66 1.05
N THR A 629 -24.85 56.70 0.53
CA THR A 629 -25.32 55.38 1.02
C THR A 629 -25.74 54.49 -0.16
N LYS A 630 -25.55 53.15 -0.11
CA LYS A 630 -26.60 52.12 -0.37
C LYS A 630 -26.09 50.66 -0.39
N VAL A 631 -26.96 49.79 0.11
CA VAL A 631 -26.84 48.34 0.36
C VAL A 631 -26.43 47.52 -0.87
N SER A 632 -25.55 46.54 -0.67
CA SER A 632 -25.12 45.52 -1.62
C SER A 632 -25.87 44.19 -1.48
N PRO A 633 -26.06 43.40 -2.55
CA PRO A 633 -26.35 41.97 -2.47
C PRO A 633 -25.06 41.14 -2.34
N LEU A 634 -25.10 40.03 -1.59
CA LEU A 634 -23.96 39.13 -1.40
C LEU A 634 -23.80 38.15 -2.57
N THR A 635 -22.55 37.77 -2.87
CA THR A 635 -22.21 36.61 -3.70
C THR A 635 -21.66 35.47 -2.84
N ASN A 636 -22.43 34.38 -2.69
CA ASN A 636 -21.96 33.13 -2.08
C ASN A 636 -21.15 32.30 -3.08
N LYS A 637 -20.08 31.64 -2.61
CA LYS A 637 -19.36 30.60 -3.35
C LYS A 637 -19.85 29.23 -2.86
N SER A 638 -20.56 28.48 -3.71
CA SER A 638 -21.09 27.15 -3.38
C SER A 638 -19.98 26.11 -3.16
N LYS A 639 -20.13 25.21 -2.18
CA LYS A 639 -19.34 23.98 -2.07
C LYS A 639 -20.13 22.84 -2.73
N LYS A 640 -19.45 21.99 -3.50
CA LYS A 640 -20.09 20.76 -4.01
C LYS A 640 -20.44 19.82 -2.85
N LEU A 641 -21.71 19.43 -2.77
CA LEU A 641 -22.21 18.41 -1.84
C LEU A 641 -21.47 17.08 -2.04
N THR A 642 -21.27 16.33 -0.94
CA THR A 642 -20.74 14.97 -1.00
C THR A 642 -21.81 14.00 -1.52
N SER A 643 -21.38 12.89 -2.13
CA SER A 643 -22.28 11.89 -2.75
C SER A 643 -23.40 11.45 -1.81
N ALA A 644 -23.09 11.15 -0.55
CA ALA A 644 -24.09 10.72 0.44
C ALA A 644 -25.13 11.81 0.80
N LYS A 645 -24.76 13.10 0.75
CA LYS A 645 -25.70 14.21 1.01
C LYS A 645 -26.62 14.43 -0.18
N PHE A 646 -26.05 14.37 -1.39
CA PHE A 646 -26.83 14.46 -2.63
C PHE A 646 -27.82 13.28 -2.77
N GLU A 647 -27.38 12.06 -2.44
CA GLU A 647 -28.22 10.86 -2.47
C GLU A 647 -29.36 10.94 -1.43
N ALA A 648 -29.09 11.38 -0.21
CA ALA A 648 -30.13 11.59 0.81
C ALA A 648 -31.15 12.68 0.40
N TRP A 649 -30.69 13.77 -0.22
CA TRP A 649 -31.57 14.79 -0.80
C TRP A 649 -32.43 14.21 -1.93
N LYS A 650 -31.83 13.43 -2.83
CA LYS A 650 -32.53 12.79 -3.95
C LYS A 650 -33.65 11.86 -3.45
N MET A 651 -33.33 10.97 -2.52
CA MET A 651 -34.29 10.03 -1.90
C MET A 651 -35.45 10.75 -1.19
N TRP A 652 -35.19 11.92 -0.61
CA TRP A 652 -36.24 12.70 0.04
C TRP A 652 -37.08 13.51 -0.96
N HIS A 653 -36.44 14.17 -1.93
CA HIS A 653 -37.08 15.12 -2.85
C HIS A 653 -37.72 14.44 -4.07
N GLU A 654 -37.00 13.54 -4.74
CA GLU A 654 -37.45 12.83 -5.94
C GLU A 654 -38.25 11.55 -5.57
N ASP A 655 -37.71 10.70 -4.68
CA ASP A 655 -38.33 9.41 -4.34
C ASP A 655 -39.39 9.52 -3.22
N GLY A 656 -39.56 10.71 -2.61
CA GLY A 656 -40.64 10.99 -1.66
C GLY A 656 -40.51 10.35 -0.26
N LEU A 657 -39.38 9.71 0.05
CA LEU A 657 -39.17 8.96 1.30
C LEU A 657 -39.14 9.87 2.55
N SER A 658 -39.44 9.31 3.73
CA SER A 658 -39.34 10.03 5.00
C SER A 658 -37.91 10.03 5.56
N ILE A 659 -37.64 10.91 6.53
CA ILE A 659 -36.34 10.98 7.24
C ILE A 659 -36.02 9.63 7.92
N HIS A 660 -37.03 8.96 8.48
CA HIS A 660 -36.92 7.63 9.10
C HIS A 660 -36.55 6.54 8.07
N ASP A 661 -37.16 6.57 6.89
CA ASP A 661 -36.91 5.53 5.87
C ASP A 661 -35.50 5.70 5.26
N ILE A 662 -35.09 6.94 5.01
CA ILE A 662 -33.74 7.27 4.54
C ILE A 662 -32.68 6.95 5.60
N ALA A 663 -33.03 7.01 6.88
CA ALA A 663 -32.16 6.58 7.99
C ALA A 663 -31.96 5.05 8.00
N ASN A 664 -33.00 4.28 7.69
CA ASN A 664 -33.09 2.83 7.89
C ASN A 664 -33.11 1.99 6.59
N LEU A 665 -32.55 2.51 5.48
CA LEU A 665 -32.47 1.82 4.19
C LEU A 665 -31.82 0.42 4.29
N GLU A 666 -32.56 -0.63 3.89
CA GLU A 666 -32.16 -2.05 3.98
C GLU A 666 -30.85 -2.40 3.23
N VAL A 667 -30.46 -1.60 2.25
CA VAL A 667 -29.25 -1.80 1.44
C VAL A 667 -27.97 -1.34 2.18
N ARG A 668 -28.09 -0.63 3.31
CA ARG A 668 -26.94 -0.17 4.11
C ARG A 668 -26.53 -1.20 5.14
N SER A 669 -25.22 -1.36 5.32
CA SER A 669 -24.61 -2.24 6.33
C SER A 669 -24.82 -1.77 7.78
N ALA A 670 -25.31 -0.55 8.00
CA ALA A 670 -25.83 -0.07 9.28
C ALA A 670 -26.80 1.13 9.05
N PRO A 671 -27.85 1.29 9.88
CA PRO A 671 -28.71 2.48 9.84
C PRO A 671 -27.95 3.72 10.33
N ILE A 672 -28.35 4.90 9.85
CA ILE A 672 -27.83 6.20 10.29
C ILE A 672 -28.86 6.92 11.17
N LYS A 673 -28.42 7.86 12.02
CA LYS A 673 -29.36 8.62 12.86
C LYS A 673 -30.20 9.57 12.01
N GLU A 674 -31.50 9.69 12.30
CA GLU A 674 -32.40 10.64 11.63
C GLU A 674 -31.90 12.09 11.67
N GLN A 675 -31.27 12.49 12.78
CA GLN A 675 -30.63 13.80 12.92
C GLN A 675 -29.57 14.05 11.83
N THR A 676 -28.80 13.02 11.45
CA THR A 676 -27.80 13.11 10.38
C THR A 676 -28.45 13.26 9.00
N VAL A 677 -29.57 12.57 8.76
CA VAL A 677 -30.37 12.76 7.52
C VAL A 677 -30.93 14.19 7.46
N ALA A 678 -31.49 14.69 8.56
CA ALA A 678 -31.99 16.06 8.64
C ALA A 678 -30.88 17.11 8.41
N GLU A 679 -29.67 16.88 8.91
CA GLU A 679 -28.51 17.75 8.63
C GLU A 679 -28.08 17.70 7.16
N TYR A 680 -28.06 16.51 6.53
CA TYR A 680 -27.76 16.39 5.09
C TYR A 680 -28.77 17.14 4.22
N LEU A 681 -30.04 17.09 4.60
CA LEU A 681 -31.13 17.81 3.93
C LEU A 681 -31.01 19.34 4.10
N LEU A 682 -30.69 19.83 5.30
CA LEU A 682 -30.46 21.25 5.53
C LEU A 682 -29.23 21.80 4.78
N GLU A 683 -28.14 21.02 4.71
CA GLU A 683 -26.96 21.40 3.91
C GLU A 683 -27.26 21.41 2.40
N ALA A 684 -28.07 20.46 1.89
CA ALA A 684 -28.53 20.46 0.51
C ALA A 684 -29.32 21.71 0.15
N ALA A 685 -30.17 22.19 1.07
CA ALA A 685 -30.90 23.44 0.91
C ALA A 685 -29.98 24.68 0.93
N GLN A 686 -28.97 24.70 1.79
CA GLN A 686 -27.99 25.81 1.89
C GLN A 686 -27.11 25.94 0.63
N GLU A 687 -26.81 24.83 -0.06
CA GLU A 687 -26.11 24.84 -1.35
C GLU A 687 -27.06 25.07 -2.56
N GLY A 688 -28.33 25.41 -2.31
CA GLY A 688 -29.27 25.89 -3.33
C GLY A 688 -30.02 24.82 -4.12
N LEU A 689 -30.07 23.56 -3.64
CA LEU A 689 -30.93 22.55 -4.26
C LEU A 689 -32.43 22.81 -3.96
N PRO A 690 -33.36 22.41 -4.85
CA PRO A 690 -34.79 22.51 -4.61
C PRO A 690 -35.21 21.86 -3.28
N PHE A 691 -35.93 22.60 -2.45
CA PHE A 691 -36.24 22.15 -1.09
C PHE A 691 -37.64 22.57 -0.63
N ASP A 692 -38.45 21.58 -0.23
CA ASP A 692 -39.79 21.80 0.31
C ASP A 692 -39.74 22.05 1.82
N TRP A 693 -39.57 23.33 2.18
CA TRP A 693 -39.52 23.77 3.58
C TRP A 693 -40.83 23.52 4.34
N VAL A 694 -41.98 23.41 3.67
CA VAL A 694 -43.27 23.12 4.32
C VAL A 694 -43.32 21.66 4.74
N ARG A 695 -42.99 20.73 3.82
CA ARG A 695 -42.88 19.30 4.11
C ARG A 695 -41.81 19.02 5.16
N PHE A 696 -40.64 19.65 5.06
CA PHE A 696 -39.56 19.46 6.04
C PHE A 696 -39.94 19.98 7.43
N SER A 697 -40.48 21.21 7.53
CA SER A 697 -40.93 21.79 8.82
C SER A 697 -41.99 20.93 9.49
N LYS A 698 -42.95 20.38 8.71
CA LYS A 698 -43.96 19.45 9.21
C LYS A 698 -43.36 18.12 9.71
N MET A 699 -42.36 17.57 9.01
CA MET A 699 -41.68 16.33 9.42
C MET A 699 -40.91 16.48 10.74
N ILE A 700 -40.30 17.64 11.00
CA ILE A 700 -39.54 17.88 12.24
C ILE A 700 -40.39 18.49 13.38
N GLY A 701 -41.67 18.77 13.14
CA GLY A 701 -42.57 19.40 14.12
C GLY A 701 -42.36 20.90 14.38
N LEU A 702 -41.78 21.64 13.42
CA LEU A 702 -41.52 23.08 13.56
C LEU A 702 -42.78 23.90 13.25
N THR A 703 -43.53 24.29 14.28
CA THR A 703 -44.75 25.12 14.18
C THR A 703 -44.42 26.62 14.14
N GLN A 704 -45.37 27.46 13.70
CA GLN A 704 -45.22 28.93 13.74
C GLN A 704 -45.03 29.47 15.16
N GLU A 705 -45.63 28.83 16.17
CA GLU A 705 -45.45 29.17 17.59
C GLU A 705 -43.98 28.98 18.01
N ILE A 706 -43.41 27.80 17.72
CA ILE A 706 -41.99 27.50 17.98
C ILE A 706 -41.06 28.45 17.22
N MET A 707 -41.39 28.82 15.97
CA MET A 707 -40.63 29.82 15.21
C MET A 707 -40.65 31.20 15.89
N SER A 708 -41.79 31.61 16.45
CA SER A 708 -41.94 32.88 17.18
C SER A 708 -41.10 32.89 18.46
N GLU A 709 -41.10 31.79 19.21
CA GLU A 709 -40.26 31.65 20.41
C GLU A 709 -38.76 31.70 20.07
N ILE A 710 -38.32 30.98 19.03
CA ILE A 710 -36.92 31.03 18.56
C ILE A 710 -36.54 32.45 18.14
N GLN A 711 -37.43 33.19 17.46
CA GLN A 711 -37.21 34.59 17.11
C GLN A 711 -37.09 35.50 18.35
N GLY A 712 -37.92 35.27 19.37
CA GLY A 712 -37.84 35.96 20.66
C GLY A 712 -36.52 35.69 21.39
N ALA A 713 -36.10 34.44 21.47
CA ALA A 713 -34.83 34.03 22.06
C ALA A 713 -33.62 34.65 21.35
N ILE A 714 -33.59 34.62 20.00
CA ILE A 714 -32.54 35.29 19.21
C ILE A 714 -32.50 36.81 19.49
N SER A 715 -33.67 37.44 19.62
CA SER A 715 -33.77 38.89 19.89
C SER A 715 -33.26 39.27 21.28
N LYS A 716 -33.39 38.39 22.28
CA LYS A 716 -32.80 38.57 23.61
C LYS A 716 -31.28 38.33 23.63
N VAL A 717 -30.82 37.29 22.93
CA VAL A 717 -29.40 36.86 22.92
C VAL A 717 -28.52 37.79 22.08
N GLY A 718 -29.06 38.41 21.03
CA GLY A 718 -28.36 39.39 20.19
C GLY A 718 -27.26 38.81 19.29
N SER A 719 -27.07 37.49 19.24
CA SER A 719 -26.14 36.79 18.34
C SER A 719 -26.75 35.47 17.86
N THR A 720 -26.50 35.16 16.58
CA THR A 720 -26.90 33.92 15.92
C THR A 720 -25.77 32.87 15.85
N ASP A 721 -24.56 33.23 16.26
CA ASP A 721 -23.33 32.47 15.97
C ASP A 721 -23.12 31.28 16.92
N LYS A 722 -23.87 31.23 18.03
CA LYS A 722 -23.78 30.18 19.04
C LYS A 722 -25.18 29.68 19.39
N LEU A 723 -25.43 28.39 19.12
CA LEU A 723 -26.74 27.76 19.36
C LEU A 723 -27.08 27.58 20.85
N LYS A 724 -26.08 27.39 21.72
CA LYS A 724 -26.30 27.12 23.15
C LYS A 724 -26.94 28.29 23.92
N PRO A 725 -26.49 29.55 23.77
CA PRO A 725 -27.21 30.70 24.32
C PRO A 725 -28.67 30.81 23.88
N ILE A 726 -28.97 30.53 22.60
CA ILE A 726 -30.34 30.56 22.07
C ILE A 726 -31.19 29.45 22.71
N LYS A 727 -30.67 28.21 22.81
CA LYS A 727 -31.38 27.10 23.46
C LYS A 727 -31.61 27.34 24.97
N ASN A 728 -30.72 28.04 25.66
CA ASN A 728 -30.90 28.35 27.07
C ASN A 728 -32.09 29.29 27.35
N GLU A 729 -32.54 30.06 26.35
CA GLU A 729 -33.70 30.98 26.42
C GLU A 729 -35.01 30.34 25.93
N LEU A 730 -35.00 29.05 25.57
CA LEU A 730 -36.12 28.31 25.00
C LEU A 730 -36.53 27.14 25.90
N PRO A 731 -37.83 26.80 26.00
CA PRO A 731 -38.30 25.64 26.76
C PRO A 731 -37.69 24.32 26.27
N GLU A 732 -37.69 23.28 27.12
CA GLU A 732 -36.88 22.06 26.91
C GLU A 732 -37.25 21.30 25.63
N ASP A 733 -38.53 21.30 25.27
CA ASP A 733 -39.14 20.69 24.08
C ASP A 733 -38.63 21.24 22.73
N ILE A 734 -38.19 22.50 22.66
CA ILE A 734 -37.63 23.09 21.43
C ILE A 734 -36.21 22.57 21.19
N SER A 735 -36.07 21.53 20.37
CA SER A 735 -34.80 20.87 20.04
C SER A 735 -33.79 21.80 19.36
N TYR A 736 -32.50 21.46 19.43
CA TYR A 736 -31.46 22.12 18.62
C TYR A 736 -31.71 22.01 17.11
N GLN A 737 -32.45 20.99 16.66
CA GLN A 737 -32.83 20.79 15.25
C GLN A 737 -33.86 21.83 14.79
N HIS A 738 -34.81 22.22 15.65
CA HIS A 738 -35.73 23.33 15.40
C HIS A 738 -34.98 24.65 15.19
N ILE A 739 -34.02 24.96 16.09
CA ILE A 739 -33.18 26.17 16.00
C ILE A 739 -32.34 26.17 14.71
N LYS A 740 -31.67 25.05 14.39
CA LYS A 740 -30.89 24.91 13.14
C LYS A 740 -31.75 25.11 11.89
N THR A 741 -32.96 24.55 11.87
CA THR A 741 -33.87 24.65 10.72
C THR A 741 -34.36 26.09 10.54
N TYR A 742 -34.82 26.75 11.61
CA TYR A 742 -35.25 28.15 11.56
C TYR A 742 -34.13 29.09 11.08
N LEU A 743 -32.90 28.91 11.58
CA LEU A 743 -31.74 29.69 11.11
C LEU A 743 -31.42 29.42 9.63
N SER A 744 -31.56 28.17 9.18
CA SER A 744 -31.33 27.80 7.77
C SER A 744 -32.40 28.39 6.84
N MET A 745 -33.67 28.38 7.24
CA MET A 745 -34.77 29.05 6.52
C MET A 745 -34.50 30.55 6.37
N ARG A 746 -34.08 31.21 7.46
CA ARG A 746 -33.75 32.63 7.47
C ARG A 746 -32.55 32.95 6.57
N ASN A 747 -31.51 32.11 6.59
CA ASN A 747 -30.34 32.25 5.72
C ASN A 747 -30.68 32.02 4.24
N CYS A 748 -31.67 31.17 3.94
CA CYS A 748 -32.20 30.96 2.59
C CYS A 748 -33.26 32.01 2.18
N GLY A 749 -33.55 33.00 3.03
CA GLY A 749 -34.47 34.12 2.72
C GLY A 749 -35.96 33.78 2.80
N ILE A 750 -36.36 32.73 3.53
CA ILE A 750 -37.74 32.22 3.52
C ILE A 750 -38.50 32.66 4.78
N SER A 751 -39.65 33.31 4.57
CA SER A 751 -40.67 33.57 5.61
C SER A 751 -41.92 32.73 5.32
N LEU A 752 -42.44 32.02 6.32
CA LEU A 752 -43.72 31.30 6.25
C LEU A 752 -44.88 32.18 6.75
N GLU A 753 -45.06 33.33 6.12
CA GLU A 753 -46.28 34.12 6.25
C GLU A 753 -47.31 33.62 5.22
N THR A 754 -48.45 33.11 5.69
CA THR A 754 -49.58 32.75 4.82
C THR A 754 -50.78 33.63 5.12
N ASN A 755 -51.22 34.34 4.08
CA ASN A 755 -52.41 35.18 4.12
C ASN A 755 -53.68 34.36 4.46
N GLN A 756 -54.54 34.93 5.30
CA GLN A 756 -55.98 34.67 5.24
C GLN A 756 -56.72 35.98 4.98
N SER A 757 -57.69 35.94 4.04
CA SER A 757 -58.55 37.04 3.58
C SER A 757 -57.86 38.22 2.85
N GLY A 758 -58.37 38.73 1.72
CA GLY A 758 -59.48 38.25 0.90
C GLY A 758 -59.74 39.10 -0.36
N SER A 759 -60.37 38.50 -1.37
CA SER A 759 -61.19 39.09 -2.44
C SER A 759 -60.75 40.40 -3.13
N ASN A 760 -60.39 40.33 -4.43
CA ASN A 760 -61.21 40.82 -5.57
C ASN A 760 -60.40 41.37 -6.77
N GLN A 761 -61.01 41.20 -7.95
CA GLN A 761 -60.83 41.96 -9.19
C GLN A 761 -59.50 41.73 -9.95
N THR A 762 -59.54 40.92 -11.03
CA THR A 762 -59.67 41.37 -12.45
C THR A 762 -58.52 42.26 -12.90
N GLY A 763 -57.74 41.94 -13.93
CA GLY A 763 -57.84 40.88 -14.95
C GLY A 763 -57.21 41.41 -16.25
N LYS A 764 -57.10 40.57 -17.29
CA LYS A 764 -56.49 40.91 -18.61
C LYS A 764 -54.99 41.20 -18.57
N ASP A 765 -54.25 41.16 -19.67
CA ASP A 765 -54.29 40.42 -20.96
C ASP A 765 -52.89 40.72 -21.57
N ASP A 766 -52.32 39.78 -22.34
CA ASP A 766 -51.40 40.07 -23.46
C ASP A 766 -50.07 40.85 -23.16
N GLU A 767 -49.08 40.98 -24.04
CA GLU A 767 -48.53 40.13 -25.11
C GLU A 767 -47.05 40.56 -25.32
N HIS A 768 -46.38 39.97 -26.31
CA HIS A 768 -45.39 40.55 -27.24
C HIS A 768 -44.84 41.99 -27.04
N ALA A 769 -43.63 42.34 -27.50
CA ALA A 769 -42.46 41.60 -28.00
C ALA A 769 -41.38 42.64 -28.44
N HIS A 770 -40.32 42.12 -29.07
CA HIS A 770 -39.67 42.71 -30.24
C HIS A 770 -38.75 43.94 -30.13
N ASN A 771 -37.56 43.69 -30.71
CA ASN A 771 -36.76 44.58 -31.55
C ASN A 771 -35.96 45.71 -30.86
N ALA A 772 -34.73 46.06 -31.24
CA ALA A 772 -33.68 45.62 -32.18
C ALA A 772 -33.08 46.87 -32.84
N SER A 773 -31.84 46.76 -33.35
CA SER A 773 -31.17 47.71 -34.27
C SER A 773 -30.86 49.11 -33.68
N ASN A 774 -29.66 49.67 -33.79
CA ASN A 774 -28.85 49.95 -35.00
C ASN A 774 -27.35 50.14 -34.58
N LEU A 775 -26.36 49.80 -35.43
CA LEU A 775 -25.70 50.66 -36.46
C LEU A 775 -25.28 52.06 -35.93
N SER A 776 -24.09 52.62 -36.24
CA SER A 776 -22.96 52.17 -37.10
C SER A 776 -21.76 53.15 -37.06
N ASP A 777 -20.55 52.63 -37.31
CA ASP A 777 -19.43 53.22 -38.12
C ASP A 777 -18.68 54.54 -37.82
N CYS A 778 -17.50 54.61 -38.47
CA CYS A 778 -16.68 55.77 -38.87
C CYS A 778 -15.51 56.28 -37.99
N THR A 779 -14.42 55.51 -37.99
CA THR A 779 -13.10 55.81 -38.63
C THR A 779 -12.60 57.26 -38.89
N LEU A 780 -11.31 57.53 -38.57
CA LEU A 780 -10.21 58.13 -39.40
C LEU A 780 -9.28 59.17 -38.71
N GLU A 781 -7.95 58.96 -38.87
CA GLU A 781 -6.83 59.94 -39.03
C GLU A 781 -6.44 60.91 -37.88
N THR A 782 -5.17 61.35 -37.67
CA THR A 782 -3.83 61.05 -38.24
C THR A 782 -2.67 61.52 -37.31
N CYS A 783 -1.49 60.87 -37.39
CA CYS A 783 -0.06 61.36 -37.36
C CYS A 783 0.44 62.48 -36.39
N PRO A 784 1.77 62.65 -36.12
CA PRO A 784 2.92 62.33 -36.99
C PRO A 784 4.22 61.74 -36.36
N ASP A 785 5.20 61.50 -37.24
CA ASP A 785 6.55 60.92 -37.02
C ASP A 785 7.59 61.78 -36.27
N ARG A 786 8.66 61.09 -35.80
CA ARG A 786 10.12 61.38 -35.98
C ARG A 786 10.94 60.20 -35.42
N GLN A 787 11.83 59.54 -36.18
CA GLN A 787 13.26 59.88 -36.44
C GLN A 787 14.11 60.09 -35.17
N CYS A 788 15.37 59.65 -35.02
CA CYS A 788 16.30 58.74 -35.73
C CYS A 788 17.50 58.45 -34.76
N GLU A 789 18.39 57.49 -35.10
CA GLU A 789 19.88 57.46 -34.99
C GLU A 789 20.63 58.27 -33.86
N GLU A 790 21.83 57.95 -33.35
CA GLU A 790 22.88 56.97 -33.70
C GLU A 790 23.91 56.81 -32.53
N ASP A 791 24.73 55.75 -32.61
CA ASP A 791 26.14 55.62 -32.21
C ASP A 791 26.81 56.31 -31.00
N THR A 792 27.67 55.52 -30.31
CA THR A 792 29.13 55.78 -30.36
C THR A 792 29.94 54.51 -30.10
N SER A 793 30.86 54.21 -31.02
CA SER A 793 31.92 53.19 -30.86
C SER A 793 33.18 53.82 -30.19
N VAL A 794 34.23 53.06 -29.83
CA VAL A 794 35.42 52.84 -30.70
C VAL A 794 36.48 51.97 -29.97
N LYS A 795 37.03 50.95 -30.68
CA LYS A 795 38.40 50.34 -30.71
C LYS A 795 39.25 50.25 -29.41
N GLY A 796 40.09 49.25 -29.15
CA GLY A 796 40.61 48.11 -29.93
C GLY A 796 42.14 48.02 -29.87
N LEU A 797 42.74 46.81 -29.77
CA LEU A 797 43.99 46.31 -30.41
C LEU A 797 44.58 45.09 -29.67
N ALA A 798 45.60 44.45 -30.27
CA ALA A 798 46.10 43.11 -29.92
C ALA A 798 47.63 43.05 -29.68
N GLU A 799 48.12 41.83 -29.39
CA GLU A 799 49.49 41.29 -29.52
C GLU A 799 50.42 41.15 -28.28
N GLN A 800 50.71 39.87 -27.98
CA GLN A 800 52.00 39.18 -27.74
C GLN A 800 53.05 39.67 -26.70
N ARG A 801 53.38 38.72 -25.79
CA ARG A 801 54.74 38.36 -25.25
C ARG A 801 55.48 39.43 -24.38
N ASP A 802 56.36 39.10 -23.42
CA ASP A 802 57.11 37.86 -23.12
C ASP A 802 57.58 37.78 -21.63
N LEU A 803 58.01 36.57 -21.21
CA LEU A 803 59.01 36.24 -20.16
C LEU A 803 58.70 36.23 -18.63
N GLU A 804 59.51 35.40 -17.93
CA GLU A 804 59.28 34.71 -16.65
C GLU A 804 60.18 35.21 -15.48
N ILE A 805 60.02 34.61 -14.28
CA ILE A 805 61.11 34.02 -13.45
C ILE A 805 60.51 33.22 -12.25
N ASP A 806 60.79 31.90 -12.23
CA ASP A 806 61.13 30.95 -11.15
C ASP A 806 60.44 31.01 -9.76
N GLU A 807 59.78 29.95 -9.24
CA GLU A 807 60.17 28.55 -8.87
C GLU A 807 60.66 28.35 -7.41
N VAL A 808 60.03 27.41 -6.68
CA VAL A 808 60.66 26.52 -5.66
C VAL A 808 59.89 25.16 -5.63
N PRO A 809 60.54 23.97 -5.49
CA PRO A 809 59.95 22.68 -5.92
C PRO A 809 59.66 21.64 -4.78
N SER A 810 59.74 20.34 -5.09
CA SER A 810 58.87 19.24 -4.59
C SER A 810 59.55 17.97 -4.04
N LEU A 811 58.82 17.19 -3.19
CA LEU A 811 58.92 15.71 -2.97
C LEU A 811 60.24 15.15 -2.32
N PRO A 812 60.43 13.82 -2.01
CA PRO A 812 59.52 12.63 -1.92
C PRO A 812 59.66 11.68 -0.67
N VAL A 813 58.70 10.75 -0.53
CA VAL A 813 58.72 9.30 -0.13
C VAL A 813 59.95 8.64 0.57
N ASN A 814 59.78 7.94 1.72
CA ASN A 814 60.03 6.47 1.95
C ASN A 814 59.95 5.96 3.43
N GLY A 815 59.55 4.68 3.61
CA GLY A 815 59.87 3.75 4.74
C GLY A 815 59.52 4.13 6.20
N SER A 816 59.66 3.28 7.24
CA SER A 816 59.63 1.80 7.39
C SER A 816 59.77 1.46 8.89
N GLU A 817 59.24 0.31 9.35
CA GLU A 817 59.55 -0.35 10.66
C GLU A 817 59.22 0.44 11.95
N GLU A 818 59.31 -0.08 13.18
CA GLU A 818 58.92 -1.33 13.87
C GLU A 818 59.29 -1.09 15.38
N GLN A 819 58.86 -1.96 16.30
CA GLN A 819 59.41 -2.18 17.66
C GLN A 819 58.99 -1.28 18.85
N LYS A 820 58.10 -1.88 19.68
CA LYS A 820 58.33 -2.41 21.05
C LYS A 820 58.81 -1.49 22.22
N LEU A 821 58.60 -2.05 23.42
CA LEU A 821 58.98 -1.63 24.78
C LEU A 821 58.13 -0.50 25.42
N SER A 822 57.79 -0.55 26.71
CA SER A 822 57.91 -1.66 27.69
C SER A 822 57.08 -1.45 28.97
N ASN A 823 56.73 -2.57 29.60
CA ASN A 823 56.44 -2.83 31.02
C ASN A 823 56.71 -1.71 32.06
N ALA A 824 55.77 -1.52 32.99
CA ALA A 824 55.93 -1.59 34.47
C ALA A 824 54.66 -1.02 35.13
N ARG A 825 53.79 -1.85 35.73
CA ARG A 825 53.80 -2.37 37.12
C ARG A 825 53.20 -1.42 38.17
N GLU A 826 52.07 -1.90 38.72
CA GLU A 826 51.75 -2.06 40.15
C GLU A 826 51.89 -0.86 41.11
N GLY A 827 50.81 -0.56 41.83
CA GLY A 827 50.78 0.45 42.89
C GLY A 827 49.40 0.59 43.54
N GLU A 828 48.94 -0.44 44.27
CA GLU A 828 47.88 -0.23 45.26
C GLU A 828 48.41 0.71 46.38
N PHE A 829 47.60 1.63 46.90
CA PHE A 829 47.04 1.47 48.26
C PHE A 829 45.99 2.54 48.63
N THR A 830 45.07 2.10 49.48
CA THR A 830 43.90 2.81 50.02
C THR A 830 44.21 3.99 50.96
N ARG A 831 43.31 5.02 51.06
CA ARG A 831 42.40 5.23 52.22
C ARG A 831 41.59 6.56 52.26
N LYS A 832 40.28 6.38 52.52
CA LYS A 832 39.37 7.09 53.47
C LYS A 832 39.20 8.64 53.48
N ARG A 833 37.92 9.03 53.33
CA ARG A 833 37.11 10.02 54.12
C ARG A 833 37.58 11.50 54.11
N GLN A 834 36.72 12.52 54.25
CA GLN A 834 35.34 12.55 54.77
C GLN A 834 34.51 13.71 54.16
N ARG A 835 33.18 13.62 54.35
CA ARG A 835 32.10 14.62 54.18
C ARG A 835 32.49 16.09 54.04
N ASP A 836 31.71 16.81 53.21
CA ASP A 836 30.77 17.78 53.78
C ASP A 836 29.41 17.79 53.06
N SER A 837 28.40 18.33 53.73
CA SER A 837 26.99 18.32 53.33
C SER A 837 26.50 19.72 52.98
N GLU A 838 25.59 19.84 52.00
CA GLU A 838 24.35 20.60 52.20
C GLU A 838 23.28 20.35 51.12
N THR A 839 22.03 20.54 51.50
CA THR A 839 20.81 20.21 50.75
C THR A 839 20.29 21.39 49.94
N LYS A 840 19.80 21.11 48.71
CA LYS A 840 18.65 21.82 48.14
C LYS A 840 17.70 20.84 47.48
N GLU A 841 16.53 20.66 48.09
CA GLU A 841 15.40 20.00 47.45
C GLU A 841 14.89 20.87 46.29
N VAL A 842 14.59 20.23 45.16
CA VAL A 842 13.69 20.78 44.16
C VAL A 842 12.63 19.72 43.88
N ASN A 843 11.40 20.01 44.29
CA ASN A 843 10.26 19.13 44.08
C ASN A 843 10.06 18.86 42.58
N SER A 844 10.11 17.59 42.17
CA SER A 844 9.55 17.15 40.90
C SER A 844 8.54 16.02 41.13
N THR A 845 7.27 16.39 41.21
CA THR A 845 6.13 15.48 41.20
C THR A 845 5.95 14.88 39.80
N ARG A 846 6.88 14.02 39.39
CA ARG A 846 6.68 13.12 38.25
C ARG A 846 5.72 12.00 38.66
N LEU A 847 4.46 12.13 38.25
CA LEU A 847 3.49 11.03 38.23
C LEU A 847 4.12 9.84 37.48
N LYS A 848 4.41 8.75 38.20
CA LYS A 848 4.85 7.49 37.60
C LYS A 848 3.62 6.72 37.15
N ALA A 849 3.50 6.48 35.85
CA ALA A 849 2.53 5.52 35.33
C ALA A 849 2.86 4.11 35.87
N THR A 850 1.95 3.58 36.68
CA THR A 850 1.94 2.19 37.15
C THR A 850 1.29 1.29 36.09
N VAL A 851 1.56 -0.02 36.16
CA VAL A 851 0.92 -1.02 35.27
C VAL A 851 -0.61 -0.93 35.37
N THR A 852 -1.15 -0.73 36.59
CA THR A 852 -2.56 -0.43 36.81
C THR A 852 -3.00 0.83 36.07
N SER A 853 -2.33 1.98 36.20
CA SER A 853 -2.75 3.21 35.49
C SER A 853 -2.77 3.08 33.96
N VAL A 854 -1.95 2.21 33.37
CA VAL A 854 -1.95 1.96 31.92
C VAL A 854 -3.08 1.01 31.53
N ILE A 855 -3.32 -0.06 32.29
CA ILE A 855 -4.46 -0.97 32.07
C ILE A 855 -5.79 -0.23 32.28
N GLU A 856 -5.86 0.66 33.25
CA GLU A 856 -7.02 1.48 33.59
C GLU A 856 -7.24 2.58 32.55
N TRP A 857 -6.17 3.22 32.03
CA TRP A 857 -6.26 4.08 30.84
C TRP A 857 -6.72 3.33 29.58
N MET A 858 -6.31 2.06 29.41
CA MET A 858 -6.77 1.21 28.30
C MET A 858 -8.25 0.77 28.45
N LYS A 859 -8.75 0.63 29.68
CA LYS A 859 -10.17 0.33 29.96
C LYS A 859 -11.06 1.56 29.81
N ASN A 860 -10.59 2.73 30.24
CA ASN A 860 -11.34 3.99 30.16
C ASN A 860 -11.51 4.53 28.72
N LEU A 861 -11.05 3.77 27.71
CA LEU A 861 -11.35 4.00 26.30
C LEU A 861 -12.65 3.31 25.84
N ASP A 862 -13.14 2.30 26.57
CA ASP A 862 -14.43 1.63 26.28
C ASP A 862 -15.63 2.37 26.89
N GLU A 863 -15.44 3.22 27.91
CA GLU A 863 -16.51 4.02 28.55
C GLU A 863 -17.00 5.23 27.71
N GLY A 864 -16.76 5.19 26.39
CA GLY A 864 -17.31 6.14 25.41
C GLY A 864 -18.72 5.81 24.92
N VAL A 865 -19.34 4.74 25.44
CA VAL A 865 -20.73 4.36 25.14
C VAL A 865 -21.57 4.52 26.41
N SER A 866 -22.65 5.31 26.30
CA SER A 866 -23.57 5.60 27.39
C SER A 866 -24.13 4.33 28.02
N GLY A 867 -23.99 4.20 29.34
CA GLY A 867 -24.54 3.07 30.07
C GLY A 867 -26.05 3.15 30.26
N ASP A 868 -26.63 1.98 30.48
CA ASP A 868 -27.77 1.81 31.38
C ASP A 868 -27.64 0.44 32.07
N PHE A 869 -28.39 0.23 33.15
CA PHE A 869 -28.44 -1.03 33.92
C PHE A 869 -27.24 -1.40 34.82
N PHE A 870 -27.11 -0.68 35.95
CA PHE A 870 -26.62 -1.32 37.18
C PHE A 870 -27.36 -0.85 38.44
N MET A 871 -28.56 -1.40 38.68
CA MET A 871 -29.22 -1.37 40.00
C MET A 871 -30.37 -2.40 40.06
N PHE A 872 -30.06 -3.70 40.08
CA PHE A 872 -30.96 -4.68 40.72
C PHE A 872 -30.18 -5.87 41.34
N LEU A 873 -29.74 -5.63 42.58
CA LEU A 873 -29.53 -6.60 43.66
C LEU A 873 -28.48 -7.72 43.50
N THR A 874 -27.32 -7.45 44.10
CA THR A 874 -26.53 -8.44 44.82
C THR A 874 -27.29 -8.97 46.06
N THR A 875 -27.92 -10.15 45.98
CA THR A 875 -28.16 -11.05 47.14
C THR A 875 -28.56 -12.45 46.66
N LEU A 876 -27.60 -13.38 46.53
CA LEU A 876 -27.39 -14.49 47.49
C LEU A 876 -26.42 -15.52 46.90
N SER A 877 -25.35 -15.82 47.62
CA SER A 877 -24.47 -16.94 47.35
C SER A 877 -25.03 -18.23 47.97
N LEU A 878 -25.34 -19.23 47.14
CA LEU A 878 -25.33 -20.67 47.47
C LEU A 878 -25.03 -21.41 46.15
N SER A 879 -23.76 -21.69 45.85
CA SER A 879 -23.01 -22.88 46.28
C SER A 879 -23.37 -24.16 45.50
N LEU A 880 -22.41 -24.62 44.69
CA LEU A 880 -22.17 -26.00 44.25
C LEU A 880 -23.40 -26.92 44.09
N SER A 881 -23.91 -27.07 42.86
CA SER A 881 -24.20 -28.37 42.20
C SER A 881 -25.10 -28.17 40.97
N LEU A 882 -24.52 -28.23 39.75
CA LEU A 882 -25.26 -28.52 38.48
C LEU A 882 -24.37 -28.56 37.22
N SER A 883 -23.08 -28.19 37.29
CA SER A 883 -22.14 -28.25 36.14
C SER A 883 -21.62 -29.65 35.77
N LEU A 884 -22.25 -30.71 36.26
CA LEU A 884 -21.77 -32.10 36.15
C LEU A 884 -22.72 -33.06 35.39
N SER A 885 -23.91 -32.60 34.98
CA SER A 885 -24.89 -33.43 34.26
C SER A 885 -24.87 -33.28 32.74
N LEU A 886 -24.54 -32.08 32.21
CA LEU A 886 -24.54 -31.83 30.76
C LEU A 886 -23.31 -32.39 30.03
N SER A 887 -22.13 -32.30 30.65
CA SER A 887 -20.87 -32.78 30.08
C SER A 887 -20.83 -34.31 29.94
N LEU A 888 -21.44 -35.03 30.88
CA LEU A 888 -21.54 -36.50 30.85
C LEU A 888 -22.43 -36.98 29.69
N TYR A 889 -23.53 -36.27 29.42
CA TYR A 889 -24.45 -36.61 28.33
C TYR A 889 -23.80 -36.44 26.95
N ILE A 890 -23.04 -35.36 26.75
CA ILE A 890 -22.29 -35.12 25.50
C ILE A 890 -21.19 -36.18 25.31
N TYR A 891 -20.48 -36.55 26.37
CA TYR A 891 -19.45 -37.60 26.31
C TYR A 891 -20.01 -38.96 25.91
N ILE A 892 -21.14 -39.38 26.48
CA ILE A 892 -21.79 -40.65 26.14
C ILE A 892 -22.22 -40.67 24.66
N TYR A 893 -22.78 -39.57 24.15
CA TYR A 893 -23.25 -39.48 22.77
C TYR A 893 -22.09 -39.56 21.76
N ILE A 894 -20.99 -38.86 22.02
CA ILE A 894 -19.78 -38.91 21.18
C ILE A 894 -19.16 -40.31 21.23
N TYR A 895 -19.11 -40.96 22.40
CA TYR A 895 -18.51 -42.28 22.54
C TYR A 895 -19.29 -43.36 21.77
N ILE A 896 -20.63 -43.32 21.81
CA ILE A 896 -21.49 -44.22 21.02
C ILE A 896 -21.26 -44.00 19.52
N TYR A 897 -21.18 -42.74 19.07
CA TYR A 897 -20.99 -42.42 17.65
C TYR A 897 -19.62 -42.88 17.12
N ILE A 898 -18.55 -42.69 17.91
CA ILE A 898 -17.21 -43.20 17.58
C ILE A 898 -17.20 -44.73 17.55
N TYR A 899 -17.87 -45.41 18.49
CA TYR A 899 -17.92 -46.87 18.52
C TYR A 899 -18.62 -47.45 17.29
N ILE A 900 -19.74 -46.86 16.86
CA ILE A 900 -20.44 -47.23 15.63
C ILE A 900 -19.56 -46.99 14.40
N TYR A 901 -18.87 -45.84 14.33
CA TYR A 901 -17.98 -45.51 13.21
C TYR A 901 -16.79 -46.49 13.09
N ILE A 902 -16.16 -46.85 14.22
CA ILE A 902 -15.07 -47.84 14.27
C ILE A 902 -15.58 -49.23 13.87
N TYR A 903 -16.78 -49.64 14.33
CA TYR A 903 -17.35 -50.93 13.97
C TYR A 903 -17.66 -51.04 12.46
N ILE A 904 -18.20 -49.96 11.87
CA ILE A 904 -18.43 -49.87 10.42
C ILE A 904 -17.12 -49.88 9.64
N TYR A 905 -16.10 -49.14 10.09
CA TYR A 905 -14.79 -49.09 9.43
C TYR A 905 -14.10 -50.46 9.44
N ILE A 906 -14.08 -51.16 10.58
CA ILE A 906 -13.50 -52.52 10.70
C ILE A 906 -14.30 -53.52 9.84
N TYR A 907 -15.62 -53.39 9.77
CA TYR A 907 -16.45 -54.26 8.92
C TYR A 907 -16.13 -54.06 7.43
N ILE A 908 -15.97 -52.81 6.98
CA ILE A 908 -15.60 -52.47 5.60
C ILE A 908 -14.18 -52.97 5.28
N ASP A 909 -13.21 -52.72 6.16
CA ASP A 909 -11.80 -53.12 5.95
C ASP A 909 -11.65 -54.66 5.86
N SER A 910 -12.42 -55.40 6.66
CA SER A 910 -12.47 -56.87 6.62
C SER A 910 -12.97 -57.44 5.28
N GLN A 911 -13.82 -56.71 4.55
CA GLN A 911 -14.31 -57.13 3.23
C GLN A 911 -13.30 -56.81 2.12
N THR A 912 -12.60 -55.68 2.19
CA THR A 912 -11.55 -55.35 1.22
C THR A 912 -10.39 -56.33 1.22
N HIS A 913 -10.06 -56.93 2.36
CA HIS A 913 -9.02 -57.96 2.45
C HIS A 913 -9.42 -59.33 1.84
N ILE A 914 -10.73 -59.62 1.70
CA ILE A 914 -11.23 -60.87 1.09
C ILE A 914 -11.25 -60.78 -0.44
N CYS A 915 -11.55 -59.60 -1.01
CA CYS A 915 -11.48 -59.39 -2.47
C CYS A 915 -10.05 -59.39 -3.04
N ALA A 916 -9.01 -59.30 -2.20
CA ALA A 916 -7.61 -59.39 -2.64
C ALA A 916 -7.13 -60.83 -2.94
N LEU A 917 -7.97 -61.85 -2.72
CA LEU A 917 -7.59 -63.27 -2.78
C LEU A 917 -8.27 -64.09 -3.90
N LEU A 918 -9.10 -63.48 -4.75
CA LEU A 918 -9.79 -64.19 -5.83
C LEU A 918 -9.78 -63.46 -7.20
N CYS A 919 -9.03 -64.07 -8.11
CA CYS A 919 -9.11 -64.03 -9.58
C CYS A 919 -8.49 -62.90 -10.41
N ASP A 920 -8.03 -63.36 -11.57
CA ASP A 920 -7.18 -62.74 -12.57
C ASP A 920 -8.00 -62.11 -13.73
N TYR A 921 -7.32 -61.56 -14.73
CA TYR A 921 -7.82 -60.83 -15.90
C TYR A 921 -9.15 -61.36 -16.54
N ASN A 922 -10.27 -60.67 -16.28
CA ASN A 922 -11.16 -60.07 -17.31
C ASN A 922 -12.44 -59.42 -16.73
N CYS A 923 -12.33 -58.34 -15.93
CA CYS A 923 -13.53 -57.66 -15.39
C CYS A 923 -13.52 -56.11 -15.33
N ARG A 924 -12.83 -55.44 -16.26
CA ARG A 924 -12.78 -53.95 -16.30
C ARG A 924 -14.03 -53.23 -16.86
N LYS A 925 -15.21 -53.88 -16.87
CA LYS A 925 -16.48 -53.25 -17.28
C LYS A 925 -17.65 -53.36 -16.28
N MET A 926 -17.49 -54.02 -15.12
CA MET A 926 -18.56 -54.07 -14.10
C MET A 926 -18.30 -53.27 -12.81
N CYS A 927 -17.05 -53.05 -12.38
CA CYS A 927 -16.80 -52.25 -11.17
C CYS A 927 -17.22 -50.77 -11.31
N CYS A 928 -17.30 -50.24 -12.54
CA CYS A 928 -17.69 -48.83 -12.77
C CYS A 928 -19.20 -48.54 -12.62
N LEU A 929 -20.05 -49.55 -12.39
CA LEU A 929 -21.50 -49.37 -12.23
C LEU A 929 -22.00 -49.52 -10.79
N PHE A 930 -21.16 -49.95 -9.83
CA PHE A 930 -21.58 -50.14 -8.44
C PHE A 930 -21.14 -49.03 -7.46
N VAL A 931 -20.12 -48.23 -7.80
CA VAL A 931 -19.67 -47.09 -6.98
C VAL A 931 -20.38 -45.79 -7.35
N SER A 932 -20.99 -45.71 -8.55
CA SER A 932 -21.74 -44.53 -9.00
C SER A 932 -23.12 -44.35 -8.34
N GLY A 933 -23.61 -45.34 -7.59
CA GLY A 933 -24.96 -45.31 -7.00
C GLY A 933 -25.06 -44.79 -5.57
N TYR A 934 -23.94 -44.66 -4.84
CA TYR A 934 -23.93 -44.26 -3.41
C TYR A 934 -23.47 -42.82 -3.15
N VAL A 935 -23.01 -42.10 -4.18
CA VAL A 935 -22.46 -40.74 -4.04
C VAL A 935 -23.54 -39.64 -4.21
N GLU A 936 -24.65 -39.93 -4.90
CA GLU A 936 -25.71 -38.92 -5.14
C GLU A 936 -26.76 -38.80 -4.02
N GLN A 937 -26.75 -39.68 -3.01
CA GLN A 937 -27.74 -39.61 -1.90
C GLN A 937 -27.21 -38.95 -0.61
N TYR A 938 -25.92 -38.61 -0.54
CA TYR A 938 -25.32 -37.91 0.61
C TYR A 938 -25.05 -36.41 0.40
N PHE A 939 -25.23 -35.89 -0.82
CA PHE A 939 -25.10 -34.46 -1.12
C PHE A 939 -26.41 -33.66 -0.95
N GLY A 940 -27.51 -34.30 -0.55
CA GLY A 940 -28.84 -33.68 -0.40
C GLY A 940 -29.18 -33.10 0.99
N THR A 941 -28.36 -33.35 2.02
CA THR A 941 -28.74 -33.08 3.44
C THR A 941 -27.73 -32.24 4.22
N LEU A 942 -26.81 -31.57 3.52
CA LEU A 942 -25.85 -30.61 4.10
C LEU A 942 -26.18 -29.14 3.76
N GLN A 943 -27.41 -28.90 3.29
CA GLN A 943 -27.92 -27.57 2.94
C GLN A 943 -29.16 -27.18 3.78
N TRP A 944 -29.31 -27.79 4.97
CA TRP A 944 -30.43 -27.52 5.89
C TRP A 944 -30.03 -27.44 7.39
N ILE A 945 -28.73 -27.48 7.70
CA ILE A 945 -28.18 -27.09 9.01
C ILE A 945 -26.91 -26.26 8.75
N GLN A 946 -27.14 -25.05 8.23
CA GLN A 946 -26.20 -23.93 8.22
C GLN A 946 -26.98 -22.68 8.62
#